data_AF-A0A8H8RP51-F1
#
_entry.id   AF-A0A8H8RP51-F1
#
_cell.length_a   1.000
_cell.length_b   1.000
_cell.length_c   1.000
_cell.angle_alpha   90.00
_cell.angle_beta   90.00
_cell.angle_gamma   90.00
#
_symmetry.space_group_name_H-M   'P 1'
#
loop_
_entity.id
_entity.type
_entity.pdbx_description
1 polymer ?
#
loop_
_entity_poly.entity_id
_entity_poly.type
_entity_poly.pdbx_seq_one_letter_code
_entity_poly.pdbx_strand_id
1 'polypeptide(L)'
;MADNLVSELSGELSGLHVVSQQELPSTEKLGTDELPPPDPSRIVLPDSREEHNIWKADYKQKKGIPCPCGDEAHRNLEKWYEDYLESSAEEKLLLEDKFNKAALEEKIQEVSSQVPVSNGYCPNCQKLLEEWPEIIKKVPEYHPTEREGPYQQPHYENTLEFEAGHRNGCQLLRSEEGYLNLTLTWPGLDNHCWLPADPLYCVQNYDHQLFTLRKESTHLAAHKDLSQLELAKKWLDACLETHESCKSTEDSQLPTRLIDVGSTPIRLVQSSDLTTKPRYATLSHCWGTQNFHKLQQGNLEEFMSAIPEEHLTKTFQDAIYITRSLGLRYLWIDSLCIIQLCDMDWRSESALMSSIYGGSTITIAAAGATDGTKGCFLKPPGFIGKVHIELTTGEMWDIAPSAFHRSVVKSHLAGRAWALQERLLSPRTLHFSKTELFWECRHCDASESFPEGLPKFEHQHMFHRERKPISEIWHTIVILYTGAQLTFAKDKMIAISGIAQKAFEENGDQYLAGLWRKDMETQLLWCQQSPGRRLLSGSEYRAPSWSWASVDEKGFVHYSPKSEGTKYAYYAHVLGANVVPAGKEEFGELVGGELQMSYSVMLAGELNKIQGGDWDGIDFSYYEVEINSPEDKKERFRVYPDSDELDGRDIYLLPVLETLGTGKYNKRNLKGLIVLPTGGKKGEYSRAGYFNISAFDEGHRKTQDRFLGLFEASGKTTAEAQCAKVLEEPEFEAHNFVVPWVKLPFILGTDVAGEIVEVGKGVTRFKVGDRVVAHATGLNKPINLPSQGGFQEYTVLHQDMTSDIPEFVSYEAACVMPLGLSTAACALFQKDNLALPFPTTFPTPSKTLLIWGGATSVGFNAIQLARAAGYEVITTASPKNNAYLKRLGAAEVFDYHSPTAVRDIIAAFKNRQVAGAISVGAGSMKACIEVLGACQGTKLVAQCTLDLPPFPNSVFGFPPFLFGFVIEMISGTIKSRMMGVSTKFINWGDLVGKEVGKAIYEDFLPRALDARTIVPARILIS
;
A
#
# COMPACT_ATOMS: atom_id res chain seq x y z
N MET A 1 23.85 -16.51 41.81
CA MET A 1 25.01 -15.64 41.54
C MET A 1 24.49 -14.22 41.41
N ALA A 2 24.32 -13.60 42.57
CA ALA A 2 24.16 -12.16 42.75
C ALA A 2 25.49 -11.66 43.35
N ASP A 3 25.77 -10.35 43.26
CA ASP A 3 26.93 -9.64 43.83
C ASP A 3 28.12 -9.34 42.89
N ASN A 4 27.92 -8.64 41.76
CA ASN A 4 29.04 -7.91 41.11
C ASN A 4 28.61 -6.81 40.12
N LEU A 5 27.72 -5.89 40.51
CA LEU A 5 27.42 -4.71 39.67
C LEU A 5 26.99 -3.47 40.48
N VAL A 6 27.67 -3.21 41.61
CA VAL A 6 27.42 -2.04 42.49
C VAL A 6 28.73 -1.32 42.86
N SER A 7 29.68 -1.13 41.93
CA SER A 7 30.95 -0.45 42.27
C SER A 7 31.46 0.59 41.26
N GLU A 8 30.66 1.05 40.32
CA GLU A 8 31.06 2.17 39.42
C GLU A 8 30.01 3.28 39.34
N LEU A 9 29.25 3.47 40.43
CA LEU A 9 28.37 4.63 40.65
C LEU A 9 28.70 5.31 41.98
N SER A 10 29.88 5.95 42.06
CA SER A 10 30.13 7.07 42.98
C SER A 10 31.53 7.65 42.73
N GLY A 11 31.58 8.63 41.83
CA GLY A 11 32.77 9.43 41.52
C GLY A 11 32.36 10.86 41.20
N GLU A 12 31.92 11.56 42.24
CA GLU A 12 31.98 13.01 42.45
C GLU A 12 31.38 13.94 41.38
N LEU A 13 30.10 14.26 41.62
CA LEU A 13 29.55 15.61 41.47
C LEU A 13 30.35 16.59 42.35
N SER A 14 31.20 17.41 41.73
CA SER A 14 31.67 18.67 42.34
C SER A 14 32.16 19.63 41.24
N GLY A 15 31.37 20.65 40.95
CA GLY A 15 31.78 21.69 40.00
C GLY A 15 30.67 22.61 39.49
N LEU A 16 29.72 23.00 40.34
CA LEU A 16 28.82 24.12 40.08
C LEU A 16 29.61 25.43 40.19
N HIS A 17 29.78 26.15 39.08
CA HIS A 17 30.06 27.58 39.11
C HIS A 17 29.08 28.34 38.22
N VAL A 18 28.15 29.00 38.90
CA VAL A 18 27.39 30.15 38.42
C VAL A 18 28.38 31.30 38.18
N VAL A 19 28.33 31.91 36.99
CA VAL A 19 28.92 33.23 36.74
C VAL A 19 27.82 34.17 36.24
N SER A 20 27.66 35.24 37.00
CA SER A 20 26.73 36.35 36.83
C SER A 20 27.16 37.33 35.73
N GLN A 21 26.21 38.20 35.39
CA GLN A 21 26.29 39.39 34.54
C GLN A 21 27.55 40.28 34.71
N GLN A 22 27.76 41.12 33.68
CA GLN A 22 28.69 42.25 33.48
C GLN A 22 29.98 41.86 32.72
N GLU A 23 30.44 42.54 31.66
CA GLU A 23 30.35 43.96 31.29
C GLU A 23 30.66 44.15 29.78
N LEU A 24 30.11 45.22 29.17
CA LEU A 24 30.42 45.73 27.83
C LEU A 24 31.86 46.28 27.76
N PRO A 25 32.46 46.32 26.54
CA PRO A 25 32.96 47.61 26.05
C PRO A 25 32.63 47.91 24.58
N SER A 26 31.94 49.05 24.40
CA SER A 26 32.17 50.15 23.43
C SER A 26 32.68 49.88 22.01
N THR A 27 31.74 50.06 21.06
CA THR A 27 31.79 51.01 19.93
C THR A 27 33.13 51.36 19.29
N GLU A 28 33.31 50.93 18.03
CA GLU A 28 33.99 51.73 17.00
C GLU A 28 33.17 51.75 15.70
N LYS A 29 33.16 52.95 15.10
CA LYS A 29 32.34 53.42 13.98
C LYS A 29 32.84 52.90 12.63
N LEU A 30 31.93 52.56 11.73
CA LEU A 30 32.04 52.61 10.25
C LEU A 30 30.58 52.75 9.77
N GLY A 31 30.13 53.82 9.13
CA GLY A 31 30.67 54.44 7.92
C GLY A 31 29.62 54.22 6.82
N THR A 32 28.70 55.18 6.69
CA THR A 32 27.75 55.28 5.58
C THR A 32 28.53 55.54 4.28
N ASP A 33 28.30 54.74 3.24
CA ASP A 33 28.33 55.19 1.84
C ASP A 33 27.73 54.11 0.92
N GLU A 34 26.92 54.59 -0.03
CA GLU A 34 26.12 53.87 -1.02
C GLU A 34 26.96 53.33 -2.20
N LEU A 35 26.34 52.43 -2.99
CA LEU A 35 26.44 52.18 -4.47
C LEU A 35 26.51 50.67 -4.81
N PRO A 36 26.15 50.23 -6.05
CA PRO A 36 25.00 50.56 -6.92
C PRO A 36 24.22 49.30 -7.37
N PRO A 37 23.03 49.42 -8.00
CA PRO A 37 22.30 48.27 -8.56
C PRO A 37 22.84 47.83 -9.95
N PRO A 38 22.58 46.57 -10.38
CA PRO A 38 23.14 46.02 -11.62
C PRO A 38 22.49 46.55 -12.91
N ASP A 39 23.33 46.66 -13.93
CA ASP A 39 23.13 47.19 -15.30
C ASP A 39 22.26 46.27 -16.19
N PRO A 40 21.16 46.78 -16.78
CA PRO A 40 20.32 46.08 -17.75
C PRO A 40 20.64 46.48 -19.19
N SER A 41 21.86 46.23 -19.67
CA SER A 41 22.21 46.42 -21.08
C SER A 41 22.90 45.20 -21.69
N ARG A 42 22.09 44.29 -22.27
CA ARG A 42 22.41 43.47 -23.47
C ARG A 42 21.25 42.52 -23.82
N ILE A 43 20.37 42.98 -24.70
CA ILE A 43 19.52 42.12 -25.53
C ILE A 43 19.96 42.33 -26.99
N VAL A 44 20.25 41.23 -27.67
CA VAL A 44 20.49 41.17 -29.12
C VAL A 44 19.25 40.50 -29.74
N LEU A 45 18.61 41.18 -30.70
CA LEU A 45 17.51 40.70 -31.56
C LEU A 45 18.03 39.88 -32.76
N PRO A 46 17.19 39.01 -33.36
CA PRO A 46 16.61 39.29 -34.72
C PRO A 46 15.19 38.68 -34.90
N ASP A 47 14.35 38.85 -35.94
CA ASP A 47 14.02 39.77 -37.06
C ASP A 47 12.70 39.15 -37.62
N SER A 48 11.59 39.80 -37.98
CA SER A 48 11.48 40.77 -39.08
C SER A 48 10.06 41.37 -39.20
N ARG A 49 9.95 42.39 -40.05
CA ARG A 49 8.87 43.37 -40.21
C ARG A 49 7.88 43.03 -41.34
N GLU A 50 7.90 41.81 -41.86
CA GLU A 50 7.08 41.38 -43.00
C GLU A 50 5.68 40.85 -42.62
N GLU A 51 5.52 40.24 -41.45
CA GLU A 51 4.23 39.67 -41.01
C GLU A 51 3.22 40.76 -40.57
N HIS A 52 3.70 41.90 -40.06
CA HIS A 52 2.86 43.00 -39.59
C HIS A 52 2.15 43.77 -40.74
N ASN A 53 2.66 43.71 -41.97
CA ASN A 53 2.07 44.45 -43.10
C ASN A 53 0.97 43.66 -43.83
N ILE A 54 0.91 42.33 -43.66
CA ILE A 54 -0.13 41.48 -44.26
C ILE A 54 -1.46 41.66 -43.49
N TRP A 55 -1.41 41.87 -42.18
CA TRP A 55 -2.59 42.08 -41.33
C TRP A 55 -3.26 43.46 -41.53
N LYS A 56 -2.48 44.50 -41.86
CA LYS A 56 -2.98 45.87 -42.09
C LYS A 56 -3.80 46.04 -43.38
N ALA A 57 -3.65 45.13 -44.35
CA ALA A 57 -4.30 45.24 -45.65
C ALA A 57 -5.78 44.79 -45.63
N ASP A 58 -6.14 43.82 -44.79
CA ASP A 58 -7.49 43.24 -44.78
C ASP A 58 -8.48 43.99 -43.87
N TYR A 59 -7.99 44.71 -42.85
CA TYR A 59 -8.86 45.41 -41.88
C TYR A 59 -9.44 46.74 -42.39
N LYS A 60 -9.00 47.25 -43.54
CA LYS A 60 -9.49 48.55 -44.06
C LYS A 60 -10.75 48.48 -44.92
N GLN A 61 -11.30 47.31 -45.26
CA GLN A 61 -12.34 47.24 -46.29
C GLN A 61 -13.80 47.12 -45.83
N LYS A 62 -14.11 47.10 -44.52
CA LYS A 62 -15.52 47.14 -44.06
C LYS A 62 -15.73 48.01 -42.81
N LYS A 63 -15.58 49.32 -42.95
CA LYS A 63 -16.27 50.29 -42.09
C LYS A 63 -17.69 50.50 -42.61
N GLY A 64 -18.70 50.44 -41.73
CA GLY A 64 -20.02 50.95 -42.10
C GLY A 64 -21.23 50.66 -41.23
N ILE A 65 -21.16 50.64 -39.89
CA ILE A 65 -22.33 50.89 -39.01
C ILE A 65 -21.85 51.57 -37.70
N PRO A 66 -22.35 52.77 -37.31
CA PRO A 66 -22.07 53.37 -36.01
C PRO A 66 -22.95 52.76 -34.90
N CYS A 67 -22.41 52.64 -33.69
CA CYS A 67 -23.14 52.23 -32.49
C CYS A 67 -24.12 53.34 -32.02
N PRO A 68 -25.39 53.03 -31.65
CA PRO A 68 -26.39 54.06 -31.38
C PRO A 68 -26.39 54.63 -29.96
N CYS A 69 -25.43 54.28 -29.10
CA CYS A 69 -25.50 54.70 -27.68
C CYS A 69 -25.05 56.15 -27.40
N GLY A 70 -24.31 56.80 -28.31
CA GLY A 70 -23.91 58.20 -28.13
C GLY A 70 -23.11 58.52 -26.85
N ASP A 71 -22.58 57.51 -26.15
CA ASP A 71 -22.03 57.64 -24.80
C ASP A 71 -20.65 58.31 -24.79
N GLU A 72 -20.49 59.33 -23.96
CA GLU A 72 -19.25 60.10 -23.78
C GLU A 72 -18.19 59.30 -23.02
N ALA A 73 -18.60 58.30 -22.22
CA ALA A 73 -17.70 57.43 -21.47
C ALA A 73 -16.87 56.50 -22.37
N HIS A 74 -17.45 56.00 -23.46
CA HIS A 74 -16.75 55.12 -24.41
C HIS A 74 -15.73 55.90 -25.25
N ARG A 75 -16.05 57.15 -25.65
CA ARG A 75 -15.13 58.05 -26.37
C ARG A 75 -13.96 58.53 -25.51
N ASN A 76 -14.17 58.71 -24.21
CA ASN A 76 -13.11 59.06 -23.27
C ASN A 76 -12.17 57.89 -22.99
N LEU A 77 -12.68 56.65 -23.01
CA LEU A 77 -11.88 55.43 -22.85
C LEU A 77 -11.02 55.12 -24.08
N GLU A 78 -11.59 55.26 -25.29
CA GLU A 78 -10.84 55.16 -26.55
C GLU A 78 -9.75 56.22 -26.63
N LYS A 79 -10.06 57.48 -26.28
CA LYS A 79 -9.08 58.57 -26.31
C LYS A 79 -7.96 58.40 -25.28
N TRP A 80 -8.29 57.96 -24.07
CA TRP A 80 -7.29 57.63 -23.05
C TRP A 80 -6.37 56.49 -23.50
N TYR A 81 -6.91 55.49 -24.20
CA TYR A 81 -6.15 54.36 -24.70
C TYR A 81 -5.29 54.71 -25.93
N GLU A 82 -5.75 55.60 -26.81
CA GLU A 82 -4.96 56.17 -27.90
C GLU A 82 -3.83 57.09 -27.37
N ASP A 83 -4.11 57.94 -26.38
CA ASP A 83 -3.12 58.81 -25.73
C ASP A 83 -2.05 57.98 -24.97
N TYR A 84 -2.45 56.82 -24.42
CA TYR A 84 -1.56 55.86 -23.75
C TYR A 84 -0.62 55.17 -24.74
N LEU A 85 -1.12 54.78 -25.92
CA LEU A 85 -0.35 54.12 -26.98
C LEU A 85 0.62 55.06 -27.73
N GLU A 86 0.38 56.37 -27.71
CA GLU A 86 1.27 57.37 -28.30
C GLU A 86 2.35 57.90 -27.34
N SER A 87 2.33 57.53 -26.05
CA SER A 87 3.33 57.96 -25.08
C SER A 87 4.62 57.11 -25.15
N SER A 88 5.71 57.70 -25.63
CA SER A 88 7.01 57.04 -25.75
C SER A 88 7.67 56.81 -24.39
N ALA A 89 8.27 55.63 -24.22
CA ALA A 89 9.02 55.21 -23.05
C ALA A 89 10.07 56.26 -22.60
N GLU A 90 9.92 56.78 -21.37
CA GLU A 90 11.03 57.06 -20.43
C GLU A 90 10.63 57.65 -19.05
N GLU A 91 9.36 58.01 -18.76
CA GLU A 91 9.03 58.60 -17.44
C GLU A 91 8.24 57.67 -16.49
N LYS A 92 9.00 57.08 -15.56
CA LYS A 92 8.72 56.73 -14.15
C LYS A 92 7.31 57.07 -13.60
N LEU A 93 6.66 56.07 -13.00
CA LEU A 93 5.94 56.19 -11.71
C LEU A 93 5.66 54.79 -11.11
N LEU A 94 6.73 54.06 -10.80
CA LEU A 94 6.74 53.13 -9.68
C LEU A 94 7.24 53.93 -8.46
N LEU A 95 6.58 53.71 -7.31
CA LEU A 95 6.78 54.30 -5.98
C LEU A 95 5.84 55.47 -5.67
N GLU A 96 4.65 55.17 -5.13
CA GLU A 96 4.17 55.70 -3.84
C GLU A 96 2.82 55.09 -3.42
N ASP A 97 2.66 54.99 -2.11
CA ASP A 97 1.85 54.04 -1.36
C ASP A 97 0.43 54.57 -1.05
N LYS A 98 -0.44 54.74 -2.06
CA LYS A 98 -1.82 55.24 -1.86
C LYS A 98 -2.86 54.66 -2.81
N PHE A 99 -3.25 53.40 -2.61
CA PHE A 99 -4.53 52.88 -3.12
C PHE A 99 -5.60 52.98 -2.03
N ASN A 100 -6.48 53.99 -2.08
CA ASN A 100 -7.57 54.14 -1.11
C ASN A 100 -8.83 53.41 -1.58
N LYS A 101 -8.87 52.11 -1.28
CA LYS A 101 -9.98 51.19 -1.58
C LYS A 101 -11.34 51.70 -1.07
N ALA A 102 -11.37 52.40 0.07
CA ALA A 102 -12.62 52.92 0.65
C ALA A 102 -13.28 54.00 -0.23
N ALA A 103 -12.49 54.84 -0.90
CA ALA A 103 -13.00 55.88 -1.80
C ALA A 103 -13.58 55.30 -3.11
N LEU A 104 -13.12 54.12 -3.52
CA LEU A 104 -13.66 53.40 -4.69
C LEU A 104 -14.98 52.69 -4.34
N GLU A 105 -15.07 52.10 -3.15
CA GLU A 105 -16.27 51.42 -2.66
C GLU A 105 -17.43 52.42 -2.42
N GLU A 106 -17.15 53.60 -1.86
CA GLU A 106 -18.14 54.67 -1.66
C GLU A 106 -18.75 55.14 -3.00
N LYS A 107 -17.93 55.23 -4.06
CA LYS A 107 -18.35 55.67 -5.39
C LYS A 107 -19.15 54.62 -6.15
N ILE A 108 -18.85 53.34 -5.94
CA ILE A 108 -19.64 52.23 -6.48
C ILE A 108 -21.02 52.18 -5.81
N GLN A 109 -21.09 52.48 -4.51
CA GLN A 109 -22.34 52.48 -3.74
C GLN A 109 -23.25 53.68 -4.09
N GLU A 110 -22.65 54.85 -4.39
CA GLU A 110 -23.35 56.02 -4.92
C GLU A 110 -24.02 55.73 -6.27
N VAL A 111 -23.30 55.08 -7.20
CA VAL A 111 -23.77 54.75 -8.55
C VAL A 111 -24.85 53.65 -8.55
N SER A 112 -24.71 52.65 -7.68
CA SER A 112 -25.68 51.54 -7.60
C SER A 112 -27.00 51.92 -6.91
N SER A 113 -27.06 53.06 -6.20
CA SER A 113 -28.28 53.56 -5.56
C SER A 113 -29.26 54.31 -6.49
N GLN A 114 -28.85 54.63 -7.73
CA GLN A 114 -29.63 55.49 -8.65
C GLN A 114 -30.34 54.75 -9.79
N VAL A 115 -30.26 53.41 -9.86
CA VAL A 115 -30.89 52.63 -10.94
C VAL A 115 -31.90 51.63 -10.35
N PRO A 116 -33.21 51.79 -10.60
CA PRO A 116 -34.18 50.80 -10.15
C PRO A 116 -34.07 49.56 -11.06
N VAL A 117 -33.69 48.44 -10.47
CA VAL A 117 -33.52 47.15 -11.16
C VAL A 117 -34.73 46.27 -10.89
N SER A 118 -35.41 45.81 -11.94
CA SER A 118 -36.27 44.61 -11.87
C SER A 118 -35.76 43.61 -12.89
N ASN A 119 -35.31 42.44 -12.42
CA ASN A 119 -34.83 41.30 -13.22
C ASN A 119 -33.69 41.60 -14.23
N GLY A 120 -32.76 42.48 -13.86
CA GLY A 120 -31.38 42.40 -14.32
C GLY A 120 -31.05 42.79 -15.77
N TYR A 121 -32.00 43.20 -16.63
CA TYR A 121 -31.69 43.67 -17.99
C TYR A 121 -32.49 44.91 -18.39
N CYS A 122 -31.89 45.76 -19.26
CA CYS A 122 -32.58 46.92 -19.80
C CYS A 122 -33.49 46.54 -20.99
N PRO A 123 -34.52 47.36 -21.30
CA PRO A 123 -35.52 47.03 -22.32
C PRO A 123 -34.97 46.79 -23.74
N ASN A 124 -33.85 47.42 -24.10
CA ASN A 124 -33.23 47.24 -25.42
C ASN A 124 -32.43 45.94 -25.53
N CYS A 125 -31.81 45.48 -24.43
CA CYS A 125 -31.12 44.20 -24.40
C CYS A 125 -32.09 43.03 -24.48
N GLN A 126 -33.27 43.18 -23.86
CA GLN A 126 -34.32 42.18 -23.94
C GLN A 126 -34.91 42.06 -25.35
N LYS A 127 -35.09 43.19 -26.04
CA LYS A 127 -35.54 43.21 -27.44
C LYS A 127 -34.52 42.61 -28.42
N LEU A 128 -33.22 42.84 -28.20
CA LEU A 128 -32.16 42.24 -29.02
C LEU A 128 -32.08 40.72 -28.85
N LEU A 129 -32.31 40.23 -27.63
CA LEU A 129 -32.40 38.80 -27.31
C LEU A 129 -33.63 38.14 -27.96
N GLU A 130 -34.75 38.85 -28.04
CA GLU A 130 -35.98 38.38 -28.68
C GLU A 130 -35.87 38.34 -30.22
N GLU A 131 -35.10 39.24 -30.85
CA GLU A 131 -34.94 39.32 -32.31
C GLU A 131 -33.75 38.49 -32.88
N TRP A 132 -32.86 37.99 -32.01
CA TRP A 132 -31.64 37.24 -32.34
C TRP A 132 -31.84 36.03 -33.30
N PRO A 133 -32.93 35.25 -33.23
CA PRO A 133 -33.12 34.07 -34.09
C PRO A 133 -33.28 34.39 -35.60
N GLU A 134 -33.78 35.58 -35.96
CA GLU A 134 -33.99 35.99 -37.36
C GLU A 134 -32.74 36.60 -37.99
N ILE A 135 -31.81 37.10 -37.18
CA ILE A 135 -30.54 37.68 -37.64
C ILE A 135 -29.59 36.57 -38.14
N ILE A 136 -29.59 35.41 -37.47
CA ILE A 136 -28.73 34.26 -37.83
C ILE A 136 -29.12 33.64 -39.18
N LYS A 137 -30.38 33.77 -39.63
CA LYS A 137 -30.84 33.23 -40.93
C LYS A 137 -30.28 33.95 -42.16
N LYS A 138 -29.62 35.10 -41.99
CA LYS A 138 -29.20 35.99 -43.10
C LYS A 138 -27.70 35.95 -43.45
N VAL A 139 -26.92 35.06 -42.83
CA VAL A 139 -25.46 34.99 -43.06
C VAL A 139 -25.15 33.89 -44.10
N PRO A 140 -24.41 34.17 -45.19
CA PRO A 140 -24.14 33.18 -46.24
C PRO A 140 -22.98 32.23 -45.87
N GLU A 141 -23.08 30.98 -46.33
CA GLU A 141 -22.14 29.88 -46.06
C GLU A 141 -20.78 30.03 -46.76
N TYR A 142 -19.71 29.60 -46.09
CA TYR A 142 -18.32 29.64 -46.56
C TYR A 142 -17.74 28.22 -46.60
N HIS A 143 -17.10 27.85 -47.72
CA HIS A 143 -16.38 26.58 -47.89
C HIS A 143 -14.86 26.79 -47.71
N PRO A 144 -14.15 25.94 -46.96
CA PRO A 144 -12.73 26.14 -46.68
C PRO A 144 -11.82 25.42 -47.71
N THR A 145 -10.75 26.10 -48.13
CA THR A 145 -9.57 25.48 -48.77
C THR A 145 -8.34 25.64 -47.88
N GLU A 146 -7.51 24.58 -47.87
CA GLU A 146 -6.32 24.27 -47.07
C GLU A 146 -5.29 25.39 -46.81
N ARG A 147 -4.80 25.53 -45.56
CA ARG A 147 -3.36 25.56 -45.15
C ARG A 147 -3.16 25.91 -43.66
N GLU A 148 -2.10 25.34 -43.08
CA GLU A 148 -1.72 25.30 -41.65
C GLU A 148 -0.91 26.52 -41.13
N GLY A 149 -1.13 26.87 -39.85
CA GLY A 149 -0.19 27.49 -38.87
C GLY A 149 -0.04 29.03 -38.78
N PRO A 150 0.48 29.62 -37.66
CA PRO A 150 0.56 29.19 -36.25
C PRO A 150 -0.19 30.16 -35.27
N TYR A 151 -0.46 29.68 -34.04
CA TYR A 151 -1.19 30.39 -32.98
C TYR A 151 -0.29 31.30 -32.12
N GLN A 152 -0.73 32.54 -31.86
CA GLN A 152 -0.36 33.36 -30.70
C GLN A 152 -1.63 33.96 -30.05
N GLN A 153 -1.76 33.83 -28.73
CA GLN A 153 -2.88 34.35 -27.91
C GLN A 153 -2.63 35.81 -27.46
N PRO A 154 -3.69 36.58 -27.09
CA PRO A 154 -3.82 36.94 -25.66
C PRO A 154 -5.24 37.15 -25.08
N HIS A 155 -5.29 36.92 -23.75
CA HIS A 155 -6.08 37.50 -22.63
C HIS A 155 -7.61 37.70 -22.64
N TYR A 156 -8.28 37.05 -21.65
CA TYR A 156 -9.72 37.10 -21.35
C TYR A 156 -9.98 37.28 -19.84
N GLU A 157 -11.03 38.01 -19.48
CA GLU A 157 -11.60 38.12 -18.11
C GLU A 157 -12.96 37.39 -18.02
N ASN A 158 -12.92 36.05 -18.12
CA ASN A 158 -13.90 35.06 -17.63
C ASN A 158 -14.41 34.13 -18.73
N THR A 159 -13.67 33.03 -18.86
CA THR A 159 -13.70 32.03 -19.94
C THR A 159 -14.22 30.67 -19.45
N LEU A 160 -14.92 30.61 -18.32
CA LEU A 160 -15.25 29.33 -17.67
C LEU A 160 -16.37 28.54 -18.36
N GLU A 161 -17.20 29.17 -19.19
CA GLU A 161 -18.32 28.49 -19.86
C GLU A 161 -18.06 28.12 -21.34
N PHE A 162 -16.95 28.57 -21.96
CA PHE A 162 -16.63 28.24 -23.35
C PHE A 162 -15.39 27.34 -23.53
N GLU A 163 -14.53 27.21 -22.51
CA GLU A 163 -13.22 26.55 -22.65
C GLU A 163 -13.18 25.02 -22.57
N ALA A 164 -14.25 24.33 -22.16
CA ALA A 164 -14.26 22.86 -22.26
C ALA A 164 -14.40 22.38 -23.72
N GLY A 165 -15.08 23.15 -24.57
CA GLY A 165 -15.25 22.84 -25.99
C GLY A 165 -14.05 23.28 -26.85
N HIS A 166 -13.40 24.39 -26.51
CA HIS A 166 -12.43 24.99 -27.43
C HIS A 166 -11.00 24.43 -27.32
N ARG A 167 -10.58 23.87 -26.16
CA ARG A 167 -9.20 23.35 -25.96
C ARG A 167 -8.88 22.08 -26.76
N ASN A 168 -9.87 21.41 -27.36
CA ASN A 168 -9.69 20.17 -28.13
C ASN A 168 -10.15 20.26 -29.61
N GLY A 169 -10.40 21.47 -30.15
CA GLY A 169 -10.85 21.61 -31.55
C GLY A 169 -12.27 21.11 -31.85
N CYS A 170 -13.10 20.86 -30.83
CA CYS A 170 -14.50 20.45 -31.02
C CYS A 170 -15.34 21.63 -31.54
N GLN A 171 -15.95 21.46 -32.72
CA GLN A 171 -16.88 22.44 -33.30
C GLN A 171 -18.31 21.90 -33.23
N LEU A 172 -19.23 22.72 -32.71
CA LEU A 172 -20.67 22.56 -32.90
C LEU A 172 -21.01 23.14 -34.26
N LEU A 173 -21.18 22.28 -35.27
CA LEU A 173 -21.56 22.70 -36.62
C LEU A 173 -23.06 22.48 -36.83
N ARG A 174 -23.72 23.50 -37.36
CA ARG A 174 -25.11 23.41 -37.80
C ARG A 174 -25.10 22.78 -39.19
N SER A 175 -25.81 21.68 -39.42
CA SER A 175 -25.96 21.14 -40.78
C SER A 175 -27.05 21.90 -41.54
N GLU A 176 -26.90 21.99 -42.86
CA GLU A 176 -27.88 22.58 -43.80
C GLU A 176 -29.30 21.99 -43.67
N GLU A 177 -29.41 20.77 -43.12
CA GLU A 177 -30.67 20.04 -42.92
C GLU A 177 -31.32 20.24 -41.53
N GLY A 178 -30.76 21.10 -40.66
CA GLY A 178 -31.39 21.44 -39.38
C GLY A 178 -31.07 20.50 -38.20
N TYR A 179 -30.03 19.66 -38.32
CA TYR A 179 -29.50 18.84 -37.23
C TYR A 179 -28.30 19.52 -36.53
N LEU A 180 -28.06 19.19 -35.26
CA LEU A 180 -26.87 19.62 -34.51
C LEU A 180 -25.78 18.55 -34.72
N ASN A 181 -24.68 18.87 -35.41
CA ASN A 181 -23.55 17.95 -35.56
C ASN A 181 -22.49 18.27 -34.51
N LEU A 182 -22.13 17.26 -33.71
CA LEU A 182 -21.10 17.36 -32.68
C LEU A 182 -19.86 16.61 -33.20
N THR A 183 -18.86 17.35 -33.66
CA THR A 183 -17.63 16.78 -34.23
C THR A 183 -16.54 16.80 -33.14
N LEU A 184 -16.10 15.62 -32.70
CA LEU A 184 -14.97 15.44 -31.79
C LEU A 184 -13.69 15.18 -32.62
N THR A 185 -12.75 16.12 -32.64
CA THR A 185 -11.43 15.97 -33.29
C THR A 185 -10.33 15.78 -32.24
N TRP A 186 -9.33 14.94 -32.51
CA TRP A 186 -8.18 14.68 -31.64
C TRP A 186 -6.88 14.97 -32.41
N PRO A 187 -5.93 15.77 -31.89
CA PRO A 187 -4.58 15.87 -32.45
C PRO A 187 -3.70 14.71 -31.95
N GLY A 188 -2.87 14.17 -32.84
CA GLY A 188 -2.04 12.99 -32.61
C GLY A 188 -0.97 13.15 -31.52
N LEU A 189 -0.67 12.02 -30.86
CA LEU A 189 0.49 11.86 -29.97
C LEU A 189 1.48 10.92 -30.63
N ASP A 190 2.66 11.43 -30.97
CA ASP A 190 3.83 10.61 -31.21
C ASP A 190 4.24 9.91 -29.91
N ASN A 191 4.49 8.61 -30.04
CA ASN A 191 4.91 7.76 -28.94
C ASN A 191 6.25 8.26 -28.37
N HIS A 192 6.33 8.36 -27.03
CA HIS A 192 7.50 8.27 -26.14
C HIS A 192 7.52 9.37 -25.07
N CYS A 193 6.70 9.22 -24.02
CA CYS A 193 6.99 9.80 -22.71
C CYS A 193 6.40 8.88 -21.61
N TRP A 194 7.20 8.55 -20.60
CA TRP A 194 6.80 7.70 -19.47
C TRP A 194 6.47 8.60 -18.26
N LEU A 195 5.25 8.41 -17.69
CA LEU A 195 4.62 9.04 -16.49
C LEU A 195 3.73 10.30 -16.71
N PRO A 196 2.71 10.55 -15.85
CA PRO A 196 1.31 10.70 -16.27
C PRO A 196 0.94 12.15 -16.58
N ALA A 197 1.00 12.51 -17.86
CA ALA A 197 0.18 13.60 -18.37
C ALA A 197 -1.23 13.06 -18.64
N ASP A 198 -2.24 13.76 -18.12
CA ASP A 198 -3.69 13.59 -18.35
C ASP A 198 -4.04 12.73 -19.59
N PRO A 199 -4.57 11.51 -19.40
CA PRO A 199 -5.45 10.93 -20.39
C PRO A 199 -6.85 11.35 -19.96
N LEU A 200 -7.45 12.26 -20.72
CA LEU A 200 -8.87 12.17 -21.05
C LEU A 200 -9.10 10.74 -21.55
N TYR A 201 -9.36 9.79 -20.65
CA TYR A 201 -9.70 8.42 -20.98
C TYR A 201 -11.13 8.40 -21.51
N CYS A 202 -11.28 8.60 -22.82
CA CYS A 202 -12.30 7.89 -23.56
C CYS A 202 -11.64 6.58 -24.03
N VAL A 203 -12.06 5.45 -23.48
CA VAL A 203 -11.51 4.15 -23.86
C VAL A 203 -11.86 3.87 -25.32
N GLN A 204 -10.81 3.80 -26.14
CA GLN A 204 -10.65 3.01 -27.36
C GLN A 204 -11.95 2.43 -27.97
N ASN A 205 -12.50 3.13 -28.95
CA ASN A 205 -12.92 2.49 -30.19
C ASN A 205 -12.25 3.24 -31.34
N TYR A 206 -11.42 2.53 -32.09
CA TYR A 206 -10.94 2.98 -33.38
C TYR A 206 -12.14 3.05 -34.32
N ASP A 207 -12.72 4.25 -34.46
CA ASP A 207 -13.36 4.74 -35.68
C ASP A 207 -13.78 6.20 -35.44
N HIS A 208 -13.37 7.10 -36.33
CA HIS A 208 -13.90 8.47 -36.35
C HIS A 208 -15.40 8.42 -36.70
N GLN A 209 -16.27 8.36 -35.69
CA GLN A 209 -17.72 8.41 -35.92
C GLN A 209 -18.25 9.83 -35.65
N LEU A 210 -18.85 10.42 -36.68
CA LEU A 210 -19.66 11.64 -36.58
C LEU A 210 -21.02 11.27 -35.99
N PHE A 211 -21.41 11.92 -34.89
CA PHE A 211 -22.74 11.76 -34.30
C PHE A 211 -23.63 12.93 -34.71
N THR A 212 -24.73 12.62 -35.39
CA THR A 212 -25.79 13.59 -35.73
C THR A 212 -26.86 13.55 -34.63
N LEU A 213 -27.23 14.70 -34.08
CA LEU A 213 -28.23 14.81 -33.01
C LEU A 213 -29.60 15.21 -33.58
N ARG A 214 -30.68 14.57 -33.09
CA ARG A 214 -32.05 14.99 -33.42
C ARG A 214 -32.43 16.24 -32.61
N LYS A 215 -32.93 17.25 -33.32
CA LYS A 215 -33.32 18.57 -32.77
C LYS A 215 -34.45 18.50 -31.71
N GLU A 216 -35.28 17.47 -31.76
CA GLU A 216 -36.49 17.35 -30.94
C GLU A 216 -36.27 16.64 -29.59
N SER A 217 -35.10 16.01 -29.37
CA SER A 217 -34.88 15.08 -28.25
C SER A 217 -34.04 15.64 -27.07
N THR A 218 -33.60 16.91 -27.12
CA THR A 218 -32.80 17.51 -26.04
C THR A 218 -33.71 18.01 -24.92
N HIS A 219 -33.96 17.16 -23.93
CA HIS A 219 -34.66 17.54 -22.71
C HIS A 219 -33.63 17.95 -21.65
N LEU A 220 -33.63 19.24 -21.29
CA LEU A 220 -32.94 19.73 -20.10
C LEU A 220 -33.71 19.24 -18.87
N ALA A 221 -33.28 18.12 -18.30
CA ALA A 221 -33.77 17.66 -17.01
C ALA A 221 -33.10 18.49 -15.90
N ALA A 222 -33.71 19.62 -15.55
CA ALA A 222 -33.43 20.23 -14.25
C ALA A 222 -34.08 19.37 -13.18
N HIS A 223 -33.29 18.61 -12.40
CA HIS A 223 -33.79 18.00 -11.17
C HIS A 223 -34.16 19.14 -10.20
N LYS A 224 -35.46 19.50 -10.17
CA LYS A 224 -35.97 20.68 -9.46
C LYS A 224 -36.56 20.41 -8.08
N ASP A 225 -36.49 19.17 -7.57
CA ASP A 225 -37.39 18.77 -6.48
C ASP A 225 -36.73 18.57 -5.10
N LEU A 226 -35.40 18.66 -4.97
CA LEU A 226 -34.73 18.57 -3.65
C LEU A 226 -33.67 19.66 -3.49
N SER A 227 -33.68 20.34 -2.34
CA SER A 227 -32.54 21.14 -1.89
C SER A 227 -31.31 20.24 -1.68
N GLN A 228 -30.11 20.81 -1.81
CA GLN A 228 -28.84 20.07 -1.65
C GLN A 228 -28.78 19.26 -0.35
N LEU A 229 -29.35 19.79 0.74
CA LEU A 229 -29.35 19.14 2.04
C LEU A 229 -30.41 18.04 2.17
N GLU A 230 -31.53 18.14 1.47
CA GLU A 230 -32.51 17.04 1.38
C GLU A 230 -31.92 15.87 0.59
N LEU A 231 -31.20 16.14 -0.50
CA LEU A 231 -30.48 15.10 -1.24
C LEU A 231 -29.38 14.46 -0.38
N ALA A 232 -28.59 15.26 0.33
CA ALA A 232 -27.58 14.77 1.26
C ALA A 232 -28.17 13.87 2.34
N LYS A 233 -29.34 14.26 2.89
CA LYS A 233 -30.06 13.45 3.88
C LYS A 233 -30.56 12.15 3.28
N LYS A 234 -31.13 12.17 2.07
CA LYS A 234 -31.55 10.96 1.35
C LYS A 234 -30.38 9.98 1.17
N TRP A 235 -29.20 10.45 0.75
CA TRP A 235 -28.01 9.60 0.62
C TRP A 235 -27.55 9.04 1.96
N LEU A 236 -27.57 9.86 3.02
CA LEU A 236 -27.17 9.43 4.35
C LEU A 236 -28.10 8.33 4.88
N ASP A 237 -29.41 8.54 4.82
CA ASP A 237 -30.41 7.59 5.30
C ASP A 237 -30.34 6.27 4.51
N ALA A 238 -30.29 6.35 3.17
CA ALA A 238 -30.14 5.16 2.32
C ALA A 238 -28.86 4.36 2.65
N CYS A 239 -27.73 5.05 2.88
CA CYS A 239 -26.47 4.40 3.21
C CYS A 239 -26.47 3.75 4.60
N LEU A 240 -27.15 4.35 5.59
CA LEU A 240 -27.26 3.78 6.93
C LEU A 240 -28.14 2.53 6.95
N GLU A 241 -29.18 2.51 6.13
CA GLU A 241 -30.13 1.39 6.07
C GLU A 241 -29.60 0.21 5.24
N THR A 242 -28.94 0.48 4.11
CA THR A 242 -28.68 -0.55 3.09
C THR A 242 -27.21 -0.96 2.93
N HIS A 243 -26.24 -0.11 3.30
CA HIS A 243 -24.82 -0.38 3.02
C HIS A 243 -24.13 -1.03 4.23
N GLU A 244 -24.05 -2.37 4.23
CA GLU A 244 -23.35 -3.13 5.29
C GLU A 244 -21.88 -2.71 5.49
N SER A 245 -21.14 -2.45 4.41
CA SER A 245 -19.74 -2.00 4.49
C SER A 245 -19.55 -0.62 5.13
N CYS A 246 -20.63 0.16 5.24
CA CYS A 246 -20.63 1.51 5.81
C CYS A 246 -21.12 1.54 7.27
N LYS A 247 -21.65 0.43 7.80
CA LYS A 247 -22.03 0.36 9.22
C LYS A 247 -20.74 0.49 10.05
N SER A 248 -20.68 1.51 10.91
CA SER A 248 -19.54 1.72 11.79
C SER A 248 -19.45 0.56 12.78
N THR A 249 -18.25 0.09 13.09
CA THR A 249 -18.04 -0.84 14.19
C THR A 249 -18.41 -0.14 15.50
N GLU A 250 -19.24 -0.78 16.33
CA GLU A 250 -19.70 -0.21 17.60
C GLU A 250 -18.54 0.04 18.59
N ASP A 251 -17.35 -0.50 18.31
CA ASP A 251 -16.15 -0.46 19.15
C ASP A 251 -15.23 0.78 18.98
N SER A 252 -15.51 1.72 18.06
CA SER A 252 -14.64 2.91 17.91
C SER A 252 -14.62 3.80 19.17
N GLN A 253 -13.44 4.18 19.65
CA GLN A 253 -13.30 5.15 20.72
C GLN A 253 -13.85 6.53 20.28
N LEU A 254 -14.49 7.27 21.19
CA LEU A 254 -14.95 8.64 20.94
C LEU A 254 -13.79 9.64 21.07
N PRO A 255 -13.81 10.78 20.34
CA PRO A 255 -12.93 11.91 20.65
C PRO A 255 -13.11 12.35 22.10
N THR A 256 -12.13 13.00 22.72
CA THR A 256 -12.29 13.47 24.11
C THR A 256 -13.44 14.46 24.25
N ARG A 257 -13.65 15.30 23.22
CA ARG A 257 -14.63 16.39 23.22
C ARG A 257 -15.43 16.46 21.92
N LEU A 258 -16.69 16.87 22.03
CA LEU A 258 -17.61 17.12 20.92
C LEU A 258 -18.31 18.47 21.12
N ILE A 259 -18.74 19.09 20.03
CA ILE A 259 -19.59 20.28 20.06
C ILE A 259 -21.05 19.82 20.05
N ASP A 260 -21.82 20.15 21.08
CA ASP A 260 -23.27 20.00 21.11
C ASP A 260 -23.91 21.15 20.33
N VAL A 261 -24.33 20.86 19.10
CA VAL A 261 -25.04 21.82 18.24
C VAL A 261 -26.55 21.75 18.43
N GLY A 262 -27.07 20.82 19.23
CA GLY A 262 -28.49 20.72 19.57
C GLY A 262 -28.91 21.63 20.72
N SER A 263 -27.97 22.09 21.55
CA SER A 263 -28.21 23.09 22.58
C SER A 263 -28.14 24.52 22.03
N THR A 264 -28.74 25.46 22.76
CA THR A 264 -28.59 26.90 22.53
C THR A 264 -28.31 27.56 23.88
N PRO A 265 -27.14 28.18 24.08
CA PRO A 265 -26.03 28.29 23.12
C PRO A 265 -25.39 26.94 22.78
N ILE A 266 -24.70 26.86 21.64
CA ILE A 266 -23.84 25.71 21.33
C ILE A 266 -22.68 25.66 22.33
N ARG A 267 -22.19 24.47 22.64
CA ARG A 267 -21.13 24.30 23.66
C ARG A 267 -20.30 23.04 23.44
N LEU A 268 -19.12 23.01 24.02
CA LEU A 268 -18.28 21.83 24.10
C LEU A 268 -18.79 20.88 25.20
N VAL A 269 -18.71 19.57 24.97
CA VAL A 269 -19.05 18.53 25.95
C VAL A 269 -17.93 17.49 26.00
N GLN A 270 -17.68 16.91 27.17
CA GLN A 270 -16.77 15.78 27.28
C GLN A 270 -17.50 14.50 26.91
N SER A 271 -16.86 13.65 26.10
CA SER A 271 -17.44 12.37 25.71
C SER A 271 -17.63 11.42 26.89
N SER A 272 -16.84 11.57 27.96
CA SER A 272 -17.00 10.82 29.22
C SER A 272 -18.33 11.10 29.94
N ASP A 273 -18.93 12.25 29.68
CA ASP A 273 -20.18 12.66 30.32
C ASP A 273 -21.41 12.12 29.59
N LEU A 274 -21.22 11.47 28.43
CA LEU A 274 -22.30 10.95 27.59
C LEU A 274 -22.65 9.52 28.00
N THR A 275 -23.92 9.28 28.32
CA THR A 275 -24.42 7.96 28.78
C THR A 275 -24.51 6.92 27.66
N THR A 276 -24.56 7.36 26.40
CA THR A 276 -24.63 6.51 25.21
C THR A 276 -23.72 7.08 24.14
N LYS A 277 -23.09 6.21 23.34
CA LYS A 277 -22.24 6.62 22.23
C LYS A 277 -23.05 7.43 21.20
N PRO A 278 -22.79 8.73 21.02
CA PRO A 278 -23.60 9.57 20.15
C PRO A 278 -23.26 9.35 18.68
N ARG A 279 -24.20 9.65 17.80
CA ARG A 279 -23.92 9.91 16.38
C ARG A 279 -23.43 11.35 16.23
N TYR A 280 -22.31 11.54 15.56
CA TYR A 280 -21.69 12.84 15.34
C TYR A 280 -21.17 12.99 13.90
N ALA A 281 -21.07 14.23 13.43
CA ALA A 281 -20.38 14.60 12.20
C ALA A 281 -18.96 15.09 12.51
N THR A 282 -18.06 15.03 11.54
CA THR A 282 -16.74 15.68 11.58
C THR A 282 -16.63 16.70 10.45
N LEU A 283 -15.79 17.72 10.61
CA LEU A 283 -15.50 18.72 9.58
C LEU A 283 -14.07 18.57 9.05
N SER A 284 -13.93 18.34 7.75
CA SER A 284 -12.69 18.43 6.99
C SER A 284 -12.64 19.77 6.25
N HIS A 285 -11.71 20.65 6.62
CA HIS A 285 -11.66 22.03 6.10
C HIS A 285 -10.26 22.64 6.15
N CYS A 286 -9.97 23.62 5.29
CA CYS A 286 -8.74 24.40 5.35
C CYS A 286 -8.85 25.55 6.34
N TRP A 287 -7.91 25.65 7.28
CA TRP A 287 -7.89 26.74 8.27
C TRP A 287 -7.63 28.11 7.63
N GLY A 288 -6.77 28.16 6.60
CA GLY A 288 -6.28 29.40 6.01
C GLY A 288 -5.28 30.14 6.92
N THR A 289 -4.93 31.37 6.55
CA THR A 289 -3.98 32.22 7.29
C THR A 289 -4.65 33.18 8.28
N GLN A 290 -5.98 33.15 8.37
CA GLN A 290 -6.72 34.08 9.22
C GLN A 290 -6.74 33.62 10.68
N ASN A 291 -6.69 34.58 11.61
CA ASN A 291 -6.91 34.32 13.01
C ASN A 291 -8.40 34.17 13.29
N PHE A 292 -8.79 33.05 13.87
CA PHE A 292 -10.14 32.77 14.35
C PHE A 292 -10.07 32.15 15.74
N HIS A 293 -11.19 32.14 16.47
CA HIS A 293 -11.24 31.57 17.82
C HIS A 293 -11.01 30.06 17.78
N LYS A 294 -10.00 29.61 18.55
CA LYS A 294 -9.64 28.20 18.71
C LYS A 294 -9.74 27.82 20.19
N LEU A 295 -9.90 26.53 20.46
CA LEU A 295 -9.84 26.03 21.83
C LEU A 295 -8.42 26.17 22.37
N GLN A 296 -8.26 26.80 23.52
CA GLN A 296 -7.02 26.96 24.26
C GLN A 296 -7.26 26.59 25.72
N GLN A 297 -6.20 26.33 26.47
CA GLN A 297 -6.32 25.98 27.90
C GLN A 297 -7.08 27.06 28.69
N GLY A 298 -6.88 28.34 28.33
CA GLY A 298 -7.48 29.48 29.02
C GLY A 298 -8.97 29.72 28.74
N ASN A 299 -9.53 29.15 27.66
CA ASN A 299 -10.95 29.34 27.28
C ASN A 299 -11.76 28.03 27.29
N LEU A 300 -11.20 26.94 27.84
CA LEU A 300 -11.87 25.65 27.92
C LEU A 300 -13.18 25.71 28.71
N GLU A 301 -13.17 26.29 29.91
CA GLU A 301 -14.37 26.41 30.75
C GLU A 301 -15.46 27.26 30.08
N GLU A 302 -15.05 28.32 29.38
CA GLU A 302 -15.95 29.16 28.58
C GLU A 302 -16.61 28.32 27.48
N PHE A 303 -15.83 27.61 26.66
CA PHE A 303 -16.34 26.79 25.56
C PHE A 303 -17.25 25.65 26.04
N MET A 304 -16.99 25.09 27.23
CA MET A 304 -17.85 24.08 27.86
C MET A 304 -19.22 24.65 28.30
N SER A 305 -19.29 25.96 28.58
CA SER A 305 -20.53 26.66 28.90
C SER A 305 -21.25 27.14 27.63
N ALA A 306 -20.55 27.88 26.78
CA ALA A 306 -21.06 28.43 25.52
C ALA A 306 -19.90 28.77 24.58
N ILE A 307 -19.99 28.38 23.31
CA ILE A 307 -19.05 28.84 22.28
C ILE A 307 -19.63 30.12 21.65
N PRO A 308 -18.89 31.25 21.66
CA PRO A 308 -19.35 32.50 21.06
C PRO A 308 -19.55 32.37 19.53
N GLU A 309 -20.82 32.39 19.08
CA GLU A 309 -21.15 32.16 17.66
C GLU A 309 -20.64 33.29 16.75
N GLU A 310 -20.51 34.51 17.27
CA GLU A 310 -20.00 35.68 16.54
C GLU A 310 -18.54 35.57 16.11
N HIS A 311 -17.77 34.69 16.76
CA HIS A 311 -16.36 34.45 16.46
C HIS A 311 -16.12 33.20 15.59
N LEU A 312 -17.19 32.49 15.21
CA LEU A 312 -17.10 31.34 14.32
C LEU A 312 -16.91 31.78 12.88
N THR A 313 -16.01 31.08 12.17
CA THR A 313 -15.82 31.28 10.74
C THR A 313 -17.07 30.85 9.96
N LYS A 314 -17.23 31.37 8.74
CA LYS A 314 -18.38 31.02 7.89
C LYS A 314 -18.47 29.51 7.63
N THR A 315 -17.33 28.84 7.44
CA THR A 315 -17.26 27.38 7.29
C THR A 315 -17.74 26.64 8.55
N PHE A 316 -17.46 27.16 9.75
CA PHE A 316 -17.96 26.55 11.00
C PHE A 316 -19.46 26.74 11.16
N GLN A 317 -19.98 27.93 10.85
CA GLN A 317 -21.40 28.21 10.86
C GLN A 317 -22.16 27.28 9.88
N ASP A 318 -21.63 27.13 8.66
CA ASP A 318 -22.20 26.23 7.66
C ASP A 318 -22.14 24.77 8.11
N ALA A 319 -21.03 24.31 8.70
CA ALA A 319 -20.90 22.96 9.22
C ALA A 319 -21.91 22.67 10.34
N ILE A 320 -22.16 23.61 11.24
CA ILE A 320 -23.19 23.52 12.28
C ILE A 320 -24.58 23.41 11.64
N TYR A 321 -24.89 24.27 10.66
CA TYR A 321 -26.15 24.25 9.94
C TYR A 321 -26.39 22.93 9.19
N ILE A 322 -25.38 22.42 8.49
CA ILE A 322 -25.41 21.13 7.78
C ILE A 322 -25.64 19.99 8.77
N THR A 323 -24.90 19.97 9.89
CA THR A 323 -25.02 18.94 10.93
C THR A 323 -26.45 18.86 11.47
N ARG A 324 -27.06 20.01 11.81
CA ARG A 324 -28.46 20.10 12.25
C ARG A 324 -29.43 19.61 11.16
N SER A 325 -29.19 20.01 9.91
CA SER A 325 -30.06 19.64 8.77
C SER A 325 -30.04 18.13 8.48
N LEU A 326 -28.90 17.47 8.71
CA LEU A 326 -28.76 16.01 8.63
C LEU A 326 -29.35 15.27 9.84
N GLY A 327 -29.91 15.99 10.82
CA GLY A 327 -30.50 15.40 12.02
C GLY A 327 -29.48 14.94 13.06
N LEU A 328 -28.25 15.47 13.02
CA LEU A 328 -27.19 15.16 13.99
C LEU A 328 -27.08 16.25 15.04
N ARG A 329 -26.78 15.85 16.28
CA ARG A 329 -26.65 16.75 17.43
C ARG A 329 -25.20 17.15 17.73
N TYR A 330 -24.24 16.32 17.34
CA TYR A 330 -22.84 16.48 17.72
C TYR A 330 -21.96 16.69 16.49
N LEU A 331 -21.01 17.61 16.61
CA LEU A 331 -20.03 17.95 15.59
C LEU A 331 -18.62 17.94 16.19
N TRP A 332 -17.64 17.47 15.44
CA TRP A 332 -16.24 17.56 15.80
C TRP A 332 -15.49 18.44 14.80
N ILE A 333 -14.76 19.42 15.31
CA ILE A 333 -13.88 20.32 14.55
C ILE A 333 -12.54 20.37 15.28
N ASP A 334 -11.46 19.98 14.62
CA ASP A 334 -10.10 19.90 15.18
C ASP A 334 -9.70 21.13 16.02
N SER A 335 -9.89 22.32 15.47
CA SER A 335 -9.51 23.60 16.08
C SER A 335 -10.37 24.01 17.29
N LEU A 336 -11.53 23.37 17.49
CA LEU A 336 -12.45 23.64 18.60
C LEU A 336 -12.57 22.48 19.59
N CYS A 337 -12.18 21.27 19.20
CA CYS A 337 -12.23 20.07 20.03
C CYS A 337 -10.87 19.64 20.59
N ILE A 338 -9.76 20.11 20.00
CA ILE A 338 -8.39 19.89 20.47
C ILE A 338 -7.88 21.18 21.12
N ILE A 339 -7.29 21.08 22.30
CA ILE A 339 -6.67 22.21 23.00
C ILE A 339 -5.41 22.60 22.24
N GLN A 340 -5.47 23.73 21.52
CA GLN A 340 -4.37 24.22 20.72
C GLN A 340 -3.19 24.65 21.59
N LEU A 341 -1.97 24.46 21.08
CA LEU A 341 -0.71 24.75 21.77
C LEU A 341 -0.50 23.90 23.05
N CYS A 342 -1.23 22.79 23.20
CA CYS A 342 -1.02 21.80 24.25
C CYS A 342 -0.52 20.48 23.64
N ASP A 343 0.79 20.21 23.73
CA ASP A 343 1.41 19.03 23.10
C ASP A 343 0.82 17.70 23.61
N MET A 344 0.44 17.62 24.90
CA MET A 344 -0.14 16.42 25.48
C MET A 344 -1.55 16.12 24.93
N ASP A 345 -2.39 17.15 24.84
CA ASP A 345 -3.76 17.01 24.33
C ASP A 345 -3.74 16.76 22.82
N TRP A 346 -2.88 17.48 22.09
CA TRP A 346 -2.68 17.27 20.65
C TRP A 346 -2.23 15.84 20.33
N ARG A 347 -1.22 15.31 21.04
CA ARG A 347 -0.75 13.92 20.86
C ARG A 347 -1.86 12.91 21.14
N SER A 348 -2.62 13.12 22.22
CA SER A 348 -3.72 12.23 22.59
C SER A 348 -4.83 12.22 21.52
N GLU A 349 -5.20 13.39 20.99
CA GLU A 349 -6.23 13.50 19.96
C GLU A 349 -5.74 13.05 18.58
N SER A 350 -4.49 13.34 18.19
CA SER A 350 -3.92 12.91 16.91
C SER A 350 -3.82 11.39 16.80
N ALA A 351 -3.53 10.70 17.91
CA ALA A 351 -3.56 9.24 18.00
C ALA A 351 -4.95 8.66 17.69
N LEU A 352 -6.00 9.43 17.99
CA LEU A 352 -7.39 9.01 17.85
C LEU A 352 -7.98 9.29 16.46
N MET A 353 -7.24 9.91 15.52
CA MET A 353 -7.78 10.28 14.20
C MET A 353 -8.46 9.12 13.47
N SER A 354 -7.90 7.90 13.56
CA SER A 354 -8.50 6.67 13.04
C SER A 354 -9.92 6.45 13.60
N SER A 355 -10.05 6.53 14.93
CA SER A 355 -11.32 6.36 15.63
C SER A 355 -12.29 7.54 15.45
N ILE A 356 -11.78 8.77 15.36
CA ILE A 356 -12.59 10.00 15.23
C ILE A 356 -13.27 10.04 13.86
N TYR A 357 -12.50 9.93 12.78
CA TYR A 357 -13.07 9.93 11.43
C TYR A 357 -13.74 8.59 11.11
N GLY A 358 -13.13 7.47 11.48
CA GLY A 358 -13.67 6.13 11.26
C GLY A 358 -14.96 5.83 12.03
N GLY A 359 -15.13 6.43 13.21
CA GLY A 359 -16.32 6.33 14.06
C GLY A 359 -17.39 7.39 13.80
N SER A 360 -17.10 8.40 12.95
CA SER A 360 -18.06 9.43 12.60
C SER A 360 -19.24 8.87 11.79
N THR A 361 -20.41 9.49 11.94
CA THR A 361 -21.54 9.16 11.07
C THR A 361 -21.28 9.61 9.63
N ILE A 362 -20.73 10.81 9.47
CA ILE A 362 -20.45 11.46 8.20
C ILE A 362 -19.39 12.55 8.39
N THR A 363 -18.50 12.69 7.40
CA THR A 363 -17.52 13.78 7.31
C THR A 363 -18.02 14.84 6.34
N ILE A 364 -18.15 16.07 6.79
CA ILE A 364 -18.45 17.24 5.96
C ILE A 364 -17.11 17.75 5.42
N ALA A 365 -16.91 17.72 4.10
CA ALA A 365 -15.69 18.20 3.47
C ALA A 365 -15.94 19.51 2.73
N ALA A 366 -15.37 20.61 3.22
CA ALA A 366 -15.44 21.94 2.59
C ALA A 366 -14.44 22.03 1.41
N ALA A 367 -14.58 21.14 0.41
CA ALA A 367 -13.60 20.96 -0.67
C ALA A 367 -13.42 22.20 -1.55
N GLY A 368 -14.48 22.98 -1.78
CA GLY A 368 -14.43 24.20 -2.58
C GLY A 368 -13.81 25.40 -1.85
N ALA A 369 -13.72 25.35 -0.52
CA ALA A 369 -13.27 26.45 0.33
C ALA A 369 -11.74 26.50 0.40
N THR A 370 -11.17 27.66 0.11
CA THR A 370 -9.73 27.90 0.26
C THR A 370 -9.32 28.15 1.72
N ASP A 371 -10.26 28.60 2.55
CA ASP A 371 -10.06 28.94 3.96
C ASP A 371 -11.41 28.95 4.72
N GLY A 372 -11.37 29.16 6.04
CA GLY A 372 -12.56 29.17 6.89
C GLY A 372 -13.60 30.27 6.60
N THR A 373 -13.25 31.33 5.86
CA THR A 373 -14.19 32.44 5.58
C THR A 373 -15.13 32.20 4.42
N LYS A 374 -14.81 31.22 3.56
CA LYS A 374 -15.56 30.98 2.33
C LYS A 374 -16.92 30.33 2.61
N GLY A 375 -16.99 29.41 3.57
CA GLY A 375 -18.19 28.59 3.79
C GLY A 375 -18.23 27.34 2.92
N CYS A 376 -19.27 26.53 3.11
CA CYS A 376 -19.50 25.30 2.36
C CYS A 376 -20.33 25.55 1.09
N PHE A 377 -21.17 26.58 1.06
CA PHE A 377 -22.10 26.84 -0.04
C PHE A 377 -21.50 27.79 -1.10
N LEU A 378 -20.46 27.34 -1.80
CA LEU A 378 -19.66 28.17 -2.73
C LEU A 378 -20.11 28.15 -4.20
N LYS A 379 -21.15 27.38 -4.49
CA LYS A 379 -21.72 27.24 -5.81
C LYS A 379 -22.43 28.54 -6.25
N PRO A 380 -22.13 29.11 -7.44
CA PRO A 380 -22.95 30.15 -8.05
C PRO A 380 -24.33 29.59 -8.45
N PRO A 381 -25.41 30.39 -8.47
CA PRO A 381 -26.69 29.95 -9.03
C PRO A 381 -26.55 29.72 -10.54
N GLY A 382 -26.26 28.48 -10.94
CA GLY A 382 -26.07 28.03 -12.33
C GLY A 382 -26.48 26.57 -12.52
N PHE A 383 -26.66 26.14 -13.77
CA PHE A 383 -27.23 24.84 -14.14
C PHE A 383 -26.46 23.67 -13.53
N ILE A 384 -27.19 22.83 -12.80
CA ILE A 384 -26.73 21.52 -12.33
C ILE A 384 -27.66 20.48 -12.90
N GLY A 385 -27.07 19.52 -13.59
CA GLY A 385 -27.81 18.46 -14.22
C GLY A 385 -27.04 17.82 -15.35
N LYS A 386 -27.64 16.77 -15.86
CA LYS A 386 -27.23 16.07 -17.06
C LYS A 386 -28.16 16.47 -18.20
N VAL A 387 -27.61 16.52 -19.40
CA VAL A 387 -28.37 16.69 -20.63
C VAL A 387 -28.63 15.31 -21.20
N HIS A 388 -29.91 14.97 -21.39
CA HIS A 388 -30.30 13.76 -22.10
C HIS A 388 -30.24 14.02 -23.60
N ILE A 389 -29.52 13.14 -24.31
CA ILE A 389 -29.33 13.22 -25.75
C ILE A 389 -29.71 11.89 -26.38
N GLU A 390 -30.62 11.94 -27.34
CA GLU A 390 -30.92 10.82 -28.22
C GLU A 390 -30.03 10.92 -29.48
N LEU A 391 -29.21 9.92 -29.72
CA LEU A 391 -28.44 9.80 -30.95
C LEU A 391 -29.36 9.41 -32.12
N THR A 392 -28.96 9.69 -33.35
CA THR A 392 -29.69 9.22 -34.55
C THR A 392 -29.83 7.71 -34.66
N THR A 393 -29.00 6.95 -33.93
CA THR A 393 -29.09 5.49 -33.79
C THR A 393 -30.26 5.04 -32.89
N GLY A 394 -30.94 5.96 -32.20
CA GLY A 394 -31.98 5.69 -31.20
C GLY A 394 -31.44 5.39 -29.79
N GLU A 395 -30.13 5.50 -29.59
CA GLU A 395 -29.51 5.35 -28.28
C GLU A 395 -29.64 6.63 -27.43
N MET A 396 -29.91 6.45 -26.14
CA MET A 396 -29.98 7.54 -25.17
C MET A 396 -28.67 7.68 -24.40
N TRP A 397 -28.15 8.91 -24.35
CA TRP A 397 -26.89 9.28 -23.71
C TRP A 397 -27.10 10.41 -22.71
N ASP A 398 -26.40 10.34 -21.59
CA ASP A 398 -26.37 11.40 -20.57
C ASP A 398 -25.05 12.15 -20.67
N ILE A 399 -25.09 13.45 -20.93
CA ILE A 399 -23.92 14.32 -20.91
C ILE A 399 -23.94 15.15 -19.64
N ALA A 400 -22.87 15.06 -18.85
CA ALA A 400 -22.62 15.91 -17.70
C ALA A 400 -21.13 16.28 -17.64
N PRO A 401 -20.77 17.44 -17.07
CA PRO A 401 -19.37 17.78 -16.86
C PRO A 401 -18.71 16.79 -15.90
N SER A 402 -17.64 16.12 -16.35
CA SER A 402 -16.80 15.30 -15.46
C SER A 402 -16.07 16.21 -14.46
N ALA A 403 -16.62 16.31 -13.25
CA ALA A 403 -16.22 17.30 -12.27
C ALA A 403 -15.64 16.71 -10.98
N PHE A 404 -15.76 15.40 -10.72
CA PHE A 404 -15.32 14.80 -9.45
C PHE A 404 -13.81 15.00 -9.22
N HIS A 405 -12.98 14.55 -10.17
CA HIS A 405 -11.52 14.67 -10.05
C HIS A 405 -11.07 16.14 -9.90
N ARG A 406 -11.65 17.06 -10.68
CA ARG A 406 -11.30 18.49 -10.61
C ARG A 406 -11.74 19.13 -9.28
N SER A 407 -12.91 18.75 -8.78
CA SER A 407 -13.59 19.48 -7.70
C SER A 407 -13.38 18.88 -6.31
N VAL A 408 -12.97 17.61 -6.25
CA VAL A 408 -12.67 16.89 -5.01
C VAL A 408 -11.18 16.59 -4.91
N VAL A 409 -10.59 15.95 -5.92
CA VAL A 409 -9.21 15.43 -5.86
C VAL A 409 -8.16 16.53 -6.07
N LYS A 410 -8.37 17.42 -7.05
CA LYS A 410 -7.53 18.61 -7.27
C LYS A 410 -7.97 19.82 -6.44
N SER A 411 -8.83 19.60 -5.45
CA SER A 411 -9.32 20.67 -4.58
C SER A 411 -8.23 21.19 -3.64
N HIS A 412 -8.41 22.41 -3.13
CA HIS A 412 -7.48 22.98 -2.16
C HIS A 412 -7.41 22.13 -0.87
N LEU A 413 -8.52 21.53 -0.48
CA LEU A 413 -8.59 20.61 0.66
C LEU A 413 -7.76 19.34 0.44
N ALA A 414 -7.88 18.72 -0.74
CA ALA A 414 -7.10 17.53 -1.08
C ALA A 414 -5.60 17.80 -1.23
N GLY A 415 -5.21 19.06 -1.41
CA GLY A 415 -3.82 19.52 -1.32
C GLY A 415 -3.21 19.45 0.08
N ARG A 416 -3.98 19.10 1.14
CA ARG A 416 -3.48 18.92 2.51
C ARG A 416 -3.29 17.45 2.84
N ALA A 417 -2.13 17.08 3.36
CA ALA A 417 -1.81 15.69 3.67
C ALA A 417 -2.74 15.10 4.75
N TRP A 418 -3.15 15.89 5.74
CA TRP A 418 -4.14 15.51 6.75
C TRP A 418 -5.50 15.13 6.12
N ALA A 419 -5.94 15.85 5.08
CA ALA A 419 -7.25 15.60 4.47
C ALA A 419 -7.37 14.21 3.83
N LEU A 420 -6.25 13.56 3.48
CA LEU A 420 -6.27 12.20 2.95
C LEU A 420 -6.78 11.18 3.98
N GLN A 421 -6.29 11.24 5.22
CA GLN A 421 -6.77 10.35 6.28
C GLN A 421 -8.22 10.66 6.67
N GLU A 422 -8.56 11.95 6.71
CA GLU A 422 -9.92 12.41 6.98
C GLU A 422 -10.91 11.81 5.97
N ARG A 423 -10.55 11.76 4.68
CA ARG A 423 -11.38 11.15 3.61
C ARG A 423 -11.42 9.63 3.70
N LEU A 424 -10.26 8.95 3.78
CA LEU A 424 -10.17 7.49 3.64
C LEU A 424 -10.70 6.71 4.85
N LEU A 425 -10.53 7.24 6.06
CA LEU A 425 -11.00 6.61 7.30
C LEU A 425 -12.52 6.72 7.43
N SER A 426 -13.08 7.86 7.03
CA SER A 426 -14.50 8.17 7.12
C SER A 426 -15.40 7.14 6.42
N PRO A 427 -16.44 6.61 7.08
CA PRO A 427 -17.41 5.74 6.42
C PRO A 427 -18.12 6.42 5.25
N ARG A 428 -18.37 7.73 5.38
CA ARG A 428 -19.13 8.58 4.45
C ARG A 428 -18.51 9.98 4.45
N THR A 429 -18.37 10.58 3.27
CA THR A 429 -17.87 11.93 3.09
C THR A 429 -18.80 12.69 2.15
N LEU A 430 -19.20 13.89 2.56
CA LEU A 430 -20.03 14.81 1.78
C LEU A 430 -19.19 16.01 1.36
N HIS A 431 -18.85 16.08 0.07
CA HIS A 431 -17.97 17.11 -0.47
C HIS A 431 -18.75 18.29 -1.00
N PHE A 432 -18.63 19.42 -0.31
CA PHE A 432 -19.09 20.72 -0.76
C PHE A 432 -18.03 21.34 -1.68
N SER A 433 -18.23 21.19 -3.00
CA SER A 433 -17.27 21.65 -4.01
C SER A 433 -17.71 22.99 -4.65
N LYS A 434 -16.88 23.51 -5.57
CA LYS A 434 -17.22 24.72 -6.34
C LYS A 434 -18.26 24.47 -7.43
N THR A 435 -18.48 23.22 -7.82
CA THR A 435 -19.40 22.84 -8.90
C THR A 435 -20.70 22.29 -8.35
N GLU A 436 -20.66 21.11 -7.74
CA GLU A 436 -21.81 20.39 -7.20
C GLU A 436 -21.45 19.68 -5.88
N LEU A 437 -22.47 19.18 -5.18
CA LEU A 437 -22.31 18.29 -4.04
C LEU A 437 -21.94 16.89 -4.52
N PHE A 438 -20.89 16.31 -3.93
CA PHE A 438 -20.52 14.91 -4.16
C PHE A 438 -20.66 14.09 -2.89
N TRP A 439 -21.17 12.87 -3.05
CA TRP A 439 -21.26 11.84 -2.04
C TRP A 439 -20.20 10.78 -2.29
N GLU A 440 -19.46 10.41 -1.25
CA GLU A 440 -18.54 9.28 -1.27
C GLU A 440 -18.76 8.41 -0.03
N CYS A 441 -18.96 7.10 -0.19
CA CYS A 441 -18.97 6.16 0.92
C CYS A 441 -18.23 4.87 0.56
N ARG A 442 -18.11 3.93 1.50
CA ARG A 442 -17.43 2.65 1.27
C ARG A 442 -18.13 1.74 0.24
N HIS A 443 -19.35 2.07 -0.16
CA HIS A 443 -20.14 1.26 -1.11
C HIS A 443 -20.31 1.92 -2.48
N CYS A 444 -20.61 3.22 -2.54
CA CYS A 444 -20.90 3.94 -3.78
C CYS A 444 -20.52 5.42 -3.69
N ASP A 445 -20.47 6.07 -4.85
CA ASP A 445 -20.28 7.51 -5.01
C ASP A 445 -21.42 8.07 -5.87
N ALA A 446 -21.85 9.29 -5.56
CA ALA A 446 -22.92 9.98 -6.28
C ALA A 446 -22.65 11.49 -6.37
N SER A 447 -23.40 12.19 -7.22
CA SER A 447 -23.35 13.65 -7.30
C SER A 447 -24.76 14.23 -7.52
N GLU A 448 -24.93 15.55 -7.42
CA GLU A 448 -26.21 16.19 -7.78
C GLU A 448 -26.65 15.84 -9.20
N SER A 449 -25.70 15.72 -10.14
CA SER A 449 -25.95 15.35 -11.54
C SER A 449 -26.28 13.86 -11.72
N PHE A 450 -25.76 12.99 -10.85
CA PHE A 450 -26.00 11.55 -10.85
C PHE A 450 -26.36 11.04 -9.45
N PRO A 451 -27.60 11.31 -8.97
CA PRO A 451 -27.97 11.05 -7.59
C PRO A 451 -28.08 9.56 -7.24
N GLU A 452 -28.26 8.70 -8.24
CA GLU A 452 -28.36 7.24 -8.07
C GLU A 452 -27.02 6.53 -8.26
N GLY A 453 -25.93 7.26 -8.51
CA GLY A 453 -24.58 6.73 -8.62
C GLY A 453 -23.78 7.27 -9.82
N LEU A 454 -22.49 7.51 -9.63
CA LEU A 454 -21.60 8.00 -10.69
C LEU A 454 -21.44 6.96 -11.84
N PRO A 455 -21.24 7.43 -13.09
CA PRO A 455 -20.95 6.56 -14.22
C PRO A 455 -19.65 5.76 -14.07
N LYS A 456 -19.56 4.58 -14.69
CA LYS A 456 -18.40 3.68 -14.55
C LYS A 456 -17.04 4.28 -14.94
N PHE A 457 -17.00 5.20 -15.90
CA PHE A 457 -15.74 5.85 -16.31
C PHE A 457 -15.20 6.80 -15.22
N GLU A 458 -16.08 7.39 -14.40
CA GLU A 458 -15.66 8.14 -13.21
C GLU A 458 -15.02 7.23 -12.15
N HIS A 459 -15.07 5.90 -12.27
CA HIS A 459 -14.35 5.00 -11.36
C HIS A 459 -12.93 4.63 -11.83
N GLN A 460 -12.48 5.13 -12.99
CA GLN A 460 -11.20 4.73 -13.62
C GLN A 460 -10.00 5.61 -13.23
N HIS A 461 -10.21 6.68 -12.46
CA HIS A 461 -9.12 7.57 -12.07
C HIS A 461 -8.39 7.05 -10.82
N MET A 462 -7.06 7.19 -10.77
CA MET A 462 -6.18 6.73 -9.67
C MET A 462 -6.59 7.25 -8.28
N PHE A 463 -7.37 8.33 -8.23
CA PHE A 463 -7.80 9.04 -7.02
C PHE A 463 -9.24 8.73 -6.59
N HIS A 464 -9.92 7.84 -7.32
CA HIS A 464 -11.20 7.27 -6.91
C HIS A 464 -10.96 6.47 -5.63
N ARG A 465 -11.91 6.48 -4.70
CA ARG A 465 -11.82 5.65 -3.50
C ARG A 465 -11.87 4.18 -3.91
N GLU A 466 -10.70 3.59 -4.16
CA GLU A 466 -10.59 2.16 -4.43
C GLU A 466 -11.20 1.39 -3.25
N ARG A 467 -12.21 0.58 -3.53
CA ARG A 467 -12.92 -0.24 -2.52
C ARG A 467 -12.16 -1.53 -2.22
N LYS A 468 -10.85 -1.53 -2.48
CA LYS A 468 -9.92 -2.59 -2.06
C LYS A 468 -9.48 -2.31 -0.62
N PRO A 469 -8.96 -3.32 0.08
CA PRO A 469 -8.29 -3.12 1.36
C PRO A 469 -7.22 -2.00 1.26
N ILE A 470 -7.14 -1.14 2.26
CA ILE A 470 -6.13 -0.07 2.36
C ILE A 470 -4.72 -0.66 2.19
N SER A 471 -4.48 -1.85 2.73
CA SER A 471 -3.19 -2.55 2.58
C SER A 471 -2.78 -2.81 1.13
N GLU A 472 -3.74 -3.04 0.22
CA GLU A 472 -3.45 -3.33 -1.19
C GLU A 472 -3.14 -2.07 -2.01
N ILE A 473 -3.73 -0.94 -1.61
CA ILE A 473 -3.60 0.35 -2.30
C ILE A 473 -2.58 1.28 -1.63
N TRP A 474 -1.74 0.75 -0.73
CA TRP A 474 -0.74 1.54 -0.01
C TRP A 474 0.16 2.36 -0.92
N HIS A 475 0.57 1.80 -2.06
CA HIS A 475 1.38 2.50 -3.06
C HIS A 475 0.68 3.76 -3.61
N THR A 476 -0.63 3.67 -3.89
CA THR A 476 -1.46 4.81 -4.29
C THR A 476 -1.55 5.81 -3.15
N ILE A 477 -1.79 5.35 -1.92
CA ILE A 477 -1.86 6.23 -0.74
C ILE A 477 -0.57 7.03 -0.55
N VAL A 478 0.60 6.40 -0.68
CA VAL A 478 1.90 7.09 -0.60
C VAL A 478 2.03 8.15 -1.69
N ILE A 479 1.62 7.85 -2.94
CA ILE A 479 1.61 8.83 -4.04
C ILE A 479 0.73 10.03 -3.66
N LEU A 480 -0.51 9.79 -3.23
CA LEU A 480 -1.45 10.86 -2.87
C LEU A 480 -0.96 11.70 -1.69
N TYR A 481 -0.43 11.02 -0.69
CA TYR A 481 0.02 11.63 0.55
C TYR A 481 1.25 12.52 0.33
N THR A 482 2.24 12.02 -0.42
CA THR A 482 3.48 12.77 -0.70
C THR A 482 3.27 13.90 -1.70
N GLY A 483 2.29 13.79 -2.60
CA GLY A 483 1.85 14.90 -3.46
C GLY A 483 1.10 16.01 -2.71
N ALA A 484 0.69 15.78 -1.46
CA ALA A 484 -0.01 16.76 -0.64
C ALA A 484 0.94 17.58 0.26
N GLN A 485 0.46 18.71 0.75
CA GLN A 485 1.23 19.67 1.54
C GLN A 485 1.02 19.45 3.04
N LEU A 486 2.10 19.60 3.80
CA LEU A 486 2.11 19.66 5.27
C LEU A 486 2.60 21.03 5.71
N THR A 487 1.91 21.62 6.69
CA THR A 487 2.36 22.86 7.33
C THR A 487 3.60 22.63 8.19
N PHE A 488 3.62 21.52 8.93
CA PHE A 488 4.75 21.13 9.76
C PHE A 488 5.29 19.79 9.27
N ALA A 489 6.55 19.79 8.89
CA ALA A 489 7.16 18.64 8.27
C ALA A 489 7.30 17.47 9.26
N LYS A 490 7.44 17.74 10.57
CA LYS A 490 7.43 16.73 11.66
C LYS A 490 6.15 15.88 11.70
N ASP A 491 5.02 16.39 11.21
CA ASP A 491 3.73 15.70 11.24
C ASP A 491 3.62 14.59 10.19
N LYS A 492 4.63 14.39 9.33
CA LYS A 492 4.56 13.51 8.15
C LYS A 492 4.25 12.05 8.46
N MET A 493 4.68 11.54 9.61
CA MET A 493 4.33 10.17 10.02
C MET A 493 2.98 10.14 10.75
N ILE A 494 2.71 11.14 11.58
CA ILE A 494 1.50 11.24 12.38
C ILE A 494 0.26 11.41 11.47
N ALA A 495 0.38 12.23 10.43
CA ALA A 495 -0.71 12.55 9.51
C ALA A 495 -1.11 11.40 8.57
N ILE A 496 -0.39 10.27 8.59
CA ILE A 496 -0.74 9.03 7.86
C ILE A 496 -0.96 7.83 8.81
N SER A 497 -0.63 7.98 10.09
CA SER A 497 -0.62 6.90 11.10
C SER A 497 -1.95 6.15 11.21
N GLY A 498 -3.09 6.85 11.19
CA GLY A 498 -4.41 6.20 11.25
C GLY A 498 -4.71 5.32 10.03
N ILE A 499 -4.23 5.71 8.85
CA ILE A 499 -4.33 4.87 7.64
C ILE A 499 -3.39 3.67 7.75
N ALA A 500 -2.17 3.86 8.25
CA ALA A 500 -1.21 2.80 8.47
C ALA A 500 -1.74 1.76 9.48
N GLN A 501 -2.31 2.21 10.60
CA GLN A 501 -2.94 1.33 11.58
C GLN A 501 -4.04 0.48 10.95
N LYS A 502 -4.89 1.07 10.12
CA LYS A 502 -5.96 0.32 9.45
C LYS A 502 -5.41 -0.70 8.44
N ALA A 503 -4.35 -0.35 7.69
CA ALA A 503 -3.69 -1.30 6.81
C ALA A 503 -3.07 -2.48 7.59
N PHE A 504 -2.50 -2.21 8.77
CA PHE A 504 -2.00 -3.24 9.68
C PHE A 504 -3.12 -4.15 10.20
N GLU A 505 -4.25 -3.60 10.60
CA GLU A 505 -5.42 -4.38 11.04
C GLU A 505 -5.95 -5.32 9.94
N GLU A 506 -5.80 -4.93 8.66
CA GLU A 506 -6.24 -5.72 7.50
C GLU A 506 -5.29 -6.89 7.17
N ASN A 507 -3.97 -6.73 7.33
CA ASN A 507 -2.98 -7.71 6.82
C ASN A 507 -1.99 -8.27 7.86
N GLY A 508 -1.86 -7.65 9.03
CA GLY A 508 -0.91 -8.01 10.09
C GLY A 508 0.57 -7.85 9.73
N ASP A 509 0.90 -7.09 8.68
CA ASP A 509 2.29 -6.90 8.21
C ASP A 509 3.04 -5.83 9.04
N GLN A 510 4.34 -6.00 9.25
CA GLN A 510 5.10 -5.08 10.09
C GLN A 510 5.31 -3.73 9.38
N TYR A 511 4.87 -2.65 10.03
CA TYR A 511 5.05 -1.28 9.56
C TYR A 511 6.44 -0.74 9.93
N LEU A 512 7.17 -0.25 8.93
CA LEU A 512 8.56 0.18 9.05
C LEU A 512 8.74 1.53 8.35
N ALA A 513 8.54 2.62 9.10
CA ALA A 513 8.72 4.00 8.63
C ALA A 513 8.06 4.26 7.25
N GLY A 514 6.79 3.91 7.09
CA GLY A 514 6.04 4.13 5.84
C GLY A 514 6.15 3.00 4.82
N LEU A 515 6.95 1.96 5.09
CA LEU A 515 7.08 0.75 4.28
C LEU A 515 6.55 -0.48 5.02
N TRP A 516 6.20 -1.53 4.27
CA TRP A 516 5.75 -2.81 4.82
C TRP A 516 6.80 -3.91 4.64
N ARG A 517 7.02 -4.75 5.66
CA ARG A 517 8.08 -5.77 5.67
C ARG A 517 7.97 -6.78 4.52
N LYS A 518 6.76 -7.25 4.19
CA LYS A 518 6.53 -8.31 3.17
C LYS A 518 7.09 -7.97 1.78
N ASP A 519 6.99 -6.71 1.38
CA ASP A 519 7.37 -6.24 0.04
C ASP A 519 8.40 -5.10 0.11
N MET A 520 9.26 -5.13 1.13
CA MET A 520 10.18 -4.04 1.43
C MET A 520 11.20 -3.81 0.30
N GLU A 521 11.71 -4.85 -0.35
CA GLU A 521 12.68 -4.73 -1.46
C GLU A 521 12.11 -3.91 -2.64
N THR A 522 10.83 -4.12 -2.97
CA THR A 522 10.16 -3.35 -4.03
C THR A 522 9.79 -1.94 -3.57
N GLN A 523 9.46 -1.78 -2.30
CA GLN A 523 9.10 -0.50 -1.71
C GLN A 523 10.31 0.42 -1.54
N LEU A 524 11.49 -0.11 -1.25
CA LEU A 524 12.76 0.64 -1.18
C LEU A 524 13.15 1.28 -2.51
N LEU A 525 12.58 0.81 -3.62
CA LEU A 525 12.77 1.34 -4.97
C LEU A 525 11.83 2.50 -5.30
N TRP A 526 11.35 3.19 -4.26
CA TRP A 526 10.63 4.44 -4.44
C TRP A 526 11.53 5.49 -5.09
N CYS A 527 10.93 6.36 -5.90
CA CYS A 527 11.60 7.54 -6.44
C CYS A 527 10.63 8.73 -6.51
N GLN A 528 11.22 9.92 -6.61
CA GLN A 528 10.51 11.19 -6.73
C GLN A 528 10.49 11.64 -8.20
N GLN A 529 9.44 12.35 -8.60
CA GLN A 529 9.29 12.87 -9.97
C GLN A 529 10.36 13.91 -10.33
N SER A 530 10.77 14.72 -9.36
CA SER A 530 11.90 15.64 -9.45
C SER A 530 12.74 15.44 -8.19
N PRO A 531 14.08 15.61 -8.25
CA PRO A 531 14.90 15.55 -7.04
C PRO A 531 14.41 16.63 -6.06
N GLY A 532 14.00 16.21 -4.87
CA GLY A 532 13.63 17.15 -3.81
C GLY A 532 14.87 17.67 -3.07
N ARG A 533 14.68 18.60 -2.14
CA ARG A 533 15.68 18.84 -1.09
C ARG A 533 15.60 17.72 -0.06
N ARG A 534 16.73 17.06 0.22
CA ARG A 534 16.88 16.28 1.45
C ARG A 534 16.63 17.24 2.63
N LEU A 535 16.19 16.71 3.77
CA LEU A 535 16.23 17.48 5.02
C LEU A 535 17.62 18.12 5.13
N LEU A 536 17.67 19.46 5.15
CA LEU A 536 18.91 20.22 5.21
C LEU A 536 19.77 19.66 6.34
N SER A 537 21.08 19.55 6.12
CA SER A 537 22.01 19.13 7.16
C SER A 537 21.85 20.04 8.41
N GLY A 538 21.38 19.47 9.53
CA GLY A 538 20.99 20.22 10.74
C GLY A 538 19.48 20.33 11.03
N SER A 539 18.62 19.78 10.17
CA SER A 539 17.17 19.64 10.43
C SER A 539 16.88 18.62 11.52
N GLU A 540 15.77 18.78 12.26
CA GLU A 540 15.30 17.77 13.20
C GLU A 540 15.07 16.42 12.51
N TYR A 541 15.51 15.34 13.15
CA TYR A 541 15.32 13.97 12.66
C TYR A 541 13.83 13.64 12.53
N ARG A 542 13.45 12.87 11.49
CA ARG A 542 12.06 12.48 11.25
C ARG A 542 11.88 11.01 10.88
N ALA A 543 12.71 10.53 9.96
CA ALA A 543 12.64 9.17 9.45
C ALA A 543 14.02 8.70 8.96
N PRO A 544 14.30 7.40 8.95
CA PRO A 544 15.52 6.85 8.37
C PRO A 544 15.62 7.16 6.87
N SER A 545 16.85 7.32 6.34
CA SER A 545 17.08 7.70 4.93
C SER A 545 16.44 6.77 3.89
N TRP A 546 16.18 5.51 4.24
CA TRP A 546 15.55 4.53 3.34
C TRP A 546 14.03 4.67 3.26
N SER A 547 13.41 5.46 4.14
CA SER A 547 11.99 5.78 4.12
C SER A 547 11.72 6.94 3.16
N TRP A 548 10.62 6.86 2.41
CA TRP A 548 10.12 8.01 1.63
C TRP A 548 9.74 9.21 2.52
N ALA A 549 9.57 9.02 3.83
CA ALA A 549 9.27 10.10 4.76
C ALA A 549 10.52 10.95 5.11
N SER A 550 11.72 10.57 4.68
CA SER A 550 12.97 11.32 4.95
C SER A 550 13.27 12.45 3.97
N VAL A 551 12.44 12.63 2.93
CA VAL A 551 12.58 13.69 1.92
C VAL A 551 11.43 14.68 2.05
N ASP A 552 11.68 15.95 1.77
CA ASP A 552 10.67 17.00 1.69
C ASP A 552 10.54 17.50 0.24
N GLU A 553 9.48 18.28 -0.04
CA GLU A 553 9.16 18.97 -1.31
C GLU A 553 8.12 18.33 -2.25
N LYS A 554 7.65 19.18 -3.17
CA LYS A 554 6.43 19.13 -4.01
C LYS A 554 6.49 18.04 -5.09
N GLY A 555 6.67 16.78 -4.69
CA GLY A 555 6.82 15.67 -5.62
C GLY A 555 6.04 14.43 -5.19
N PHE A 556 5.45 13.75 -6.17
CA PHE A 556 4.86 12.43 -5.96
C PHE A 556 5.98 11.41 -5.75
N VAL A 557 5.96 10.71 -4.62
CA VAL A 557 6.75 9.50 -4.43
C VAL A 557 5.99 8.34 -5.03
N HIS A 558 6.63 7.57 -5.90
CA HIS A 558 6.03 6.38 -6.49
C HIS A 558 6.99 5.19 -6.45
N TYR A 559 6.41 3.99 -6.39
CA TYR A 559 7.10 2.73 -6.59
C TYR A 559 6.14 1.75 -7.26
N SER A 560 6.68 0.72 -7.92
CA SER A 560 5.85 -0.30 -8.57
C SER A 560 5.66 -1.49 -7.62
N PRO A 561 4.42 -1.85 -7.24
CA PRO A 561 4.18 -3.09 -6.51
C PRO A 561 4.51 -4.32 -7.37
N LYS A 562 4.64 -5.48 -6.72
CA LYS A 562 4.81 -6.75 -7.45
C LYS A 562 3.57 -7.06 -8.27
N SER A 563 3.76 -7.47 -9.52
CA SER A 563 2.70 -7.89 -10.43
C SER A 563 2.60 -9.41 -10.49
N GLU A 564 1.37 -9.92 -10.40
CA GLU A 564 1.12 -11.36 -10.49
C GLU A 564 1.61 -11.93 -11.84
N GLY A 565 2.19 -13.14 -11.82
CA GLY A 565 2.75 -13.78 -13.01
C GLY A 565 4.09 -13.22 -13.50
N THR A 566 4.63 -12.18 -12.86
CA THR A 566 5.94 -11.60 -13.21
C THR A 566 7.06 -12.31 -12.46
N LYS A 567 8.14 -12.65 -13.16
CA LYS A 567 9.33 -13.26 -12.55
C LYS A 567 10.31 -12.18 -12.10
N TYR A 568 10.90 -12.37 -10.92
CA TYR A 568 11.86 -11.45 -10.32
C TYR A 568 13.16 -12.18 -10.00
N ALA A 569 14.29 -11.55 -10.30
CA ALA A 569 15.61 -11.93 -9.83
C ALA A 569 16.11 -10.88 -8.83
N TYR A 570 16.54 -11.29 -7.64
CA TYR A 570 17.00 -10.38 -6.59
C TYR A 570 18.52 -10.37 -6.52
N TYR A 571 19.08 -9.18 -6.38
CA TYR A 571 20.52 -8.92 -6.21
C TYR A 571 20.85 -8.44 -4.79
N ALA A 572 19.84 -7.93 -4.08
CA ALA A 572 19.92 -7.57 -2.68
C ALA A 572 18.65 -8.02 -1.95
N HIS A 573 18.79 -8.28 -0.66
CA HIS A 573 17.69 -8.73 0.20
C HIS A 573 17.72 -8.03 1.55
N VAL A 574 16.55 -7.78 2.12
CA VAL A 574 16.44 -7.22 3.47
C VAL A 574 16.58 -8.35 4.51
N LEU A 575 17.68 -8.32 5.26
CA LEU A 575 17.95 -9.24 6.38
C LEU A 575 17.09 -8.91 7.60
N GLY A 576 17.01 -7.62 7.92
CA GLY A 576 16.27 -7.11 9.08
C GLY A 576 16.07 -5.62 8.97
N ALA A 577 15.01 -5.12 9.59
CA ALA A 577 14.70 -3.70 9.63
C ALA A 577 14.00 -3.40 10.94
N ASN A 578 14.44 -2.35 11.61
CA ASN A 578 13.89 -1.91 12.89
C ASN A 578 13.70 -0.40 12.87
N VAL A 579 12.66 0.08 13.54
CA VAL A 579 12.39 1.50 13.77
C VAL A 579 12.24 1.74 15.27
N VAL A 580 12.58 2.95 15.71
CA VAL A 580 12.46 3.36 17.11
C VAL A 580 11.43 4.49 17.18
N PRO A 581 10.21 4.21 17.68
CA PRO A 581 9.19 5.23 17.90
C PRO A 581 9.64 6.27 18.93
N ALA A 582 9.20 7.51 18.75
CA ALA A 582 9.43 8.59 19.72
C ALA A 582 8.59 8.42 21.00
N GLY A 583 7.51 7.63 20.94
CA GLY A 583 6.57 7.41 22.03
C GLY A 583 5.90 6.04 21.95
N LYS A 584 4.70 5.91 22.51
CA LYS A 584 3.92 4.65 22.50
C LYS A 584 3.23 4.36 21.16
N GLU A 585 3.23 5.32 20.23
CA GLU A 585 2.57 5.20 18.93
C GLU A 585 3.49 4.48 17.93
N GLU A 586 3.12 3.26 17.57
CA GLU A 586 3.88 2.40 16.66
C GLU A 586 3.95 2.96 15.22
N PHE A 587 2.92 3.69 14.79
CA PHE A 587 2.79 4.24 13.42
C PHE A 587 3.12 5.75 13.35
N GLY A 588 3.56 6.34 14.47
CA GLY A 588 3.75 7.78 14.64
C GLY A 588 5.18 8.27 14.40
N GLU A 589 5.56 9.29 15.16
CA GLU A 589 6.90 9.91 15.10
C GLU A 589 8.02 8.91 15.43
N LEU A 590 9.16 9.03 14.74
CA LEU A 590 10.32 8.16 14.91
C LEU A 590 11.52 8.96 15.40
N VAL A 591 12.36 8.34 16.24
CA VAL A 591 13.65 8.88 16.70
C VAL A 591 14.85 8.11 16.13
N GLY A 592 14.60 6.99 15.44
CA GLY A 592 15.65 6.17 14.85
C GLY A 592 15.11 5.07 13.95
N GLY A 593 16.01 4.46 13.20
CA GLY A 593 15.72 3.22 12.48
C GLY A 593 16.92 2.73 11.68
N GLU A 594 17.02 1.41 11.56
CA GLU A 594 18.11 0.70 10.92
C GLU A 594 17.56 -0.30 9.92
N LEU A 595 18.25 -0.44 8.79
CA LEU A 595 17.95 -1.43 7.75
C LEU A 595 19.23 -2.21 7.45
N GLN A 596 19.17 -3.53 7.60
CA GLN A 596 20.24 -4.45 7.27
C GLN A 596 19.92 -5.16 5.96
N MET A 597 20.83 -5.05 5.00
CA MET A 597 20.69 -5.67 3.68
C MET A 597 21.89 -6.56 3.36
N SER A 598 21.63 -7.66 2.68
CA SER A 598 22.67 -8.41 1.96
C SER A 598 22.64 -8.05 0.49
N TYR A 599 23.77 -8.21 -0.18
CA TYR A 599 23.91 -7.96 -1.60
C TYR A 599 25.12 -8.70 -2.17
N SER A 600 25.06 -9.02 -3.46
CA SER A 600 26.10 -9.79 -4.17
C SER A 600 27.07 -8.93 -4.97
N VAL A 601 26.63 -7.77 -5.44
CA VAL A 601 27.39 -6.86 -6.30
C VAL A 601 27.05 -5.40 -6.00
N MET A 602 28.00 -4.50 -6.26
CA MET A 602 27.86 -3.05 -6.06
C MET A 602 28.80 -2.34 -7.04
N LEU A 603 28.42 -1.19 -7.60
CA LEU A 603 29.33 -0.39 -8.45
C LEU A 603 29.61 0.95 -7.80
N ALA A 604 30.83 1.45 -7.96
CA ALA A 604 31.19 2.82 -7.59
C ALA A 604 31.19 3.71 -8.84
N GLY A 605 30.73 4.94 -8.71
CA GLY A 605 30.76 5.92 -9.80
C GLY A 605 30.58 7.35 -9.29
N GLU A 606 30.83 8.32 -10.17
CA GLU A 606 30.71 9.74 -9.88
C GLU A 606 29.38 10.27 -10.42
N LEU A 607 28.57 10.89 -9.55
CA LEU A 607 27.30 11.49 -9.94
C LEU A 607 27.52 12.86 -10.58
N ASN A 608 26.92 13.09 -11.74
CA ASN A 608 27.03 14.35 -12.48
C ASN A 608 25.65 14.85 -12.92
N LYS A 609 25.36 16.13 -12.66
CA LYS A 609 24.20 16.84 -13.20
C LYS A 609 24.50 17.28 -14.63
N ILE A 610 23.67 16.84 -15.56
CA ILE A 610 23.70 17.28 -16.94
C ILE A 610 22.67 18.39 -17.10
N GLN A 611 23.14 19.60 -17.42
CA GLN A 611 22.27 20.73 -17.70
C GLN A 611 21.46 20.47 -18.98
N GLY A 612 20.14 20.50 -18.85
CA GLY A 612 19.20 20.47 -19.97
C GLY A 612 18.90 21.87 -20.52
N GLY A 613 18.15 21.94 -21.62
CA GLY A 613 17.52 23.19 -22.05
C GLY A 613 16.33 23.54 -21.16
N ASP A 614 15.96 24.82 -21.13
CA ASP A 614 14.70 25.29 -20.54
C ASP A 614 13.70 25.51 -21.69
N TRP A 615 12.57 24.81 -21.64
CA TRP A 615 11.46 24.99 -22.56
C TRP A 615 10.19 25.25 -21.75
N ASP A 616 9.63 26.45 -21.90
CA ASP A 616 8.40 26.87 -21.23
C ASP A 616 8.47 26.86 -19.68
N GLY A 617 9.65 27.13 -19.11
CA GLY A 617 9.89 27.13 -17.66
C GLY A 617 10.04 25.74 -17.05
N ILE A 618 10.23 24.71 -17.86
CA ILE A 618 10.48 23.33 -17.44
C ILE A 618 11.97 23.01 -17.63
N ASP A 619 12.66 22.76 -16.51
CA ASP A 619 14.06 22.33 -16.50
C ASP A 619 14.18 20.86 -16.94
N PHE A 620 14.85 20.61 -18.06
CA PHE A 620 15.12 19.27 -18.58
C PHE A 620 16.46 18.67 -18.09
N SER A 621 17.07 19.26 -17.07
CA SER A 621 18.28 18.70 -16.45
C SER A 621 18.05 17.30 -15.91
N TYR A 622 19.07 16.46 -16.01
CA TYR A 622 19.02 15.08 -15.53
C TYR A 622 20.37 14.66 -14.95
N TYR A 623 20.38 13.54 -14.22
CA TYR A 623 21.60 13.05 -13.57
C TYR A 623 22.12 11.80 -14.26
N GLU A 624 23.44 11.73 -14.41
CA GLU A 624 24.14 10.54 -14.86
C GLU A 624 25.18 10.13 -13.83
N VAL A 625 25.42 8.82 -13.73
CA VAL A 625 26.58 8.27 -13.03
C VAL A 625 27.62 7.86 -14.06
N GLU A 626 28.86 8.30 -13.85
CA GLU A 626 30.00 7.92 -14.66
C GLU A 626 30.79 6.81 -13.95
N ILE A 627 30.98 5.68 -14.63
CA ILE A 627 31.65 4.49 -14.09
C ILE A 627 32.84 4.15 -14.98
N ASN A 628 33.98 3.90 -14.34
CA ASN A 628 35.19 3.45 -15.03
C ASN A 628 35.05 1.96 -15.40
N SER A 629 35.13 1.65 -16.69
CA SER A 629 35.21 0.28 -17.17
C SER A 629 36.65 -0.26 -17.09
N PRO A 630 36.83 -1.60 -17.07
CA PRO A 630 38.16 -2.22 -17.13
C PRO A 630 38.98 -1.89 -18.38
N GLU A 631 38.33 -1.41 -19.45
CA GLU A 631 38.96 -0.98 -20.70
C GLU A 631 39.38 0.50 -20.68
N ASP A 632 39.38 1.15 -19.52
CA ASP A 632 39.69 2.59 -19.34
C ASP A 632 38.72 3.53 -20.09
N LYS A 633 37.54 3.02 -20.45
CA LYS A 633 36.42 3.80 -21.00
C LYS A 633 35.45 4.18 -19.89
N LYS A 634 34.94 5.40 -19.95
CA LYS A 634 33.88 5.91 -19.06
C LYS A 634 32.51 5.54 -19.63
N GLU A 635 31.74 4.76 -18.88
CA GLU A 635 30.35 4.42 -19.20
C GLU A 635 29.42 5.31 -18.38
N ARG A 636 28.31 5.76 -18.98
CA ARG A 636 27.37 6.70 -18.37
C ARG A 636 25.97 6.12 -18.32
N PHE A 637 25.31 6.27 -17.18
CA PHE A 637 23.95 5.76 -16.97
C PHE A 637 23.09 6.81 -16.28
N ARG A 638 21.86 6.99 -16.75
CA ARG A 638 20.89 7.91 -16.13
C ARG A 638 20.45 7.39 -14.77
N VAL A 639 20.41 8.26 -13.77
CA VAL A 639 20.02 7.95 -12.39
C VAL A 639 19.12 9.04 -11.82
N TYR A 640 18.51 8.77 -10.66
CA TYR A 640 17.54 9.64 -10.02
C TYR A 640 17.93 9.85 -8.55
N PRO A 641 18.76 10.85 -8.24
CA PRO A 641 19.14 11.16 -6.86
C PRO A 641 17.95 11.68 -6.06
N ASP A 642 17.95 11.42 -4.76
CA ASP A 642 16.95 11.95 -3.84
C ASP A 642 17.16 13.45 -3.58
N SER A 643 18.34 14.00 -3.92
CA SER A 643 18.68 15.42 -3.75
C SER A 643 19.69 15.97 -4.75
N ASP A 644 19.50 17.23 -5.12
CA ASP A 644 20.40 18.01 -5.98
C ASP A 644 21.79 18.30 -5.35
N GLU A 645 21.92 18.23 -4.02
CA GLU A 645 23.20 18.46 -3.31
C GLU A 645 24.24 17.34 -3.54
N LEU A 646 23.87 16.29 -4.27
CA LEU A 646 24.71 15.13 -4.52
C LEU A 646 25.57 15.26 -5.78
N ASP A 647 25.44 16.35 -6.54
CA ASP A 647 26.23 16.59 -7.73
C ASP A 647 27.75 16.59 -7.43
N GLY A 648 28.52 15.91 -8.29
CA GLY A 648 29.97 15.73 -8.15
C GLY A 648 30.41 14.78 -7.02
N ARG A 649 29.50 14.00 -6.42
CA ARG A 649 29.83 13.07 -5.33
C ARG A 649 30.09 11.66 -5.83
N ASP A 650 31.06 10.99 -5.20
CA ASP A 650 31.22 9.54 -5.31
C ASP A 650 30.02 8.83 -4.69
N ILE A 651 29.34 8.01 -5.49
CA ILE A 651 28.16 7.24 -5.11
C ILE A 651 28.38 5.76 -5.37
N TYR A 652 27.53 4.93 -4.74
CA TYR A 652 27.46 3.52 -5.05
C TYR A 652 26.09 3.13 -5.57
N LEU A 653 26.09 2.29 -6.61
CA LEU A 653 24.91 1.69 -7.19
C LEU A 653 24.74 0.28 -6.64
N LEU A 654 23.64 0.07 -5.93
CA LEU A 654 23.25 -1.21 -5.34
C LEU A 654 22.05 -1.78 -6.10
N PRO A 655 22.23 -2.77 -7.01
CA PRO A 655 21.10 -3.43 -7.65
C PRO A 655 20.27 -4.19 -6.60
N VAL A 656 18.96 -4.09 -6.69
CA VAL A 656 18.04 -4.75 -5.74
C VAL A 656 17.29 -5.88 -6.43
N LEU A 657 16.63 -5.58 -7.55
CA LEU A 657 15.86 -6.58 -8.27
C LEU A 657 15.81 -6.30 -9.76
N GLU A 658 15.58 -7.37 -10.52
CA GLU A 658 15.35 -7.35 -11.93
C GLU A 658 14.04 -8.06 -12.27
N THR A 659 13.22 -7.41 -13.08
CA THR A 659 12.00 -7.98 -13.63
C THR A 659 12.34 -8.77 -14.90
N LEU A 660 11.88 -10.02 -15.01
CA LEU A 660 12.11 -10.92 -16.15
C LEU A 660 10.80 -11.14 -16.91
N GLY A 661 10.63 -10.46 -18.05
CA GLY A 661 9.46 -10.61 -18.93
C GLY A 661 9.39 -11.96 -19.66
N THR A 662 8.21 -12.32 -20.16
CA THR A 662 7.95 -13.59 -20.89
C THR A 662 7.57 -13.40 -22.37
N GLY A 663 7.59 -12.16 -22.88
CA GLY A 663 7.15 -11.80 -24.23
C GLY A 663 8.24 -11.82 -25.31
N LYS A 664 7.83 -11.68 -26.60
CA LYS A 664 8.69 -11.69 -27.81
C LYS A 664 9.82 -10.63 -27.77
N TYR A 665 9.58 -9.52 -27.07
CA TYR A 665 10.60 -8.58 -26.62
C TYR A 665 10.81 -8.87 -25.13
N ASN A 666 11.86 -9.61 -24.81
CA ASN A 666 12.20 -10.05 -23.45
C ASN A 666 12.48 -8.81 -22.56
N LYS A 667 11.42 -8.17 -22.04
CA LYS A 667 11.51 -6.94 -21.24
C LYS A 667 12.20 -7.28 -19.92
N ARG A 668 13.50 -6.98 -19.84
CA ARG A 668 14.26 -6.99 -18.59
C ARG A 668 14.25 -5.58 -18.02
N ASN A 669 14.07 -5.47 -16.71
CA ASN A 669 14.12 -4.17 -16.05
C ASN A 669 14.86 -4.27 -14.72
N LEU A 670 16.09 -3.77 -14.67
CA LEU A 670 16.94 -3.76 -13.50
C LEU A 670 16.73 -2.47 -12.70
N LYS A 671 16.45 -2.62 -11.41
CA LYS A 671 16.21 -1.51 -10.48
C LYS A 671 17.13 -1.62 -9.27
N GLY A 672 17.58 -0.48 -8.76
CA GLY A 672 18.43 -0.45 -7.59
C GLY A 672 18.46 0.89 -6.86
N LEU A 673 19.24 0.93 -5.79
CA LEU A 673 19.42 2.09 -4.92
C LEU A 673 20.73 2.79 -5.26
N ILE A 674 20.73 4.11 -5.12
CA ILE A 674 21.95 4.91 -4.97
C ILE A 674 22.19 5.05 -3.47
N VAL A 675 23.40 4.75 -3.01
CA VAL A 675 23.76 4.81 -1.59
C VAL A 675 25.07 5.56 -1.39
N LEU A 676 25.16 6.24 -0.25
CA LEU A 676 26.31 7.05 0.16
C LEU A 676 26.83 6.57 1.53
N PRO A 677 28.15 6.36 1.68
CA PRO A 677 28.73 6.05 2.99
C PRO A 677 28.40 7.14 4.01
N THR A 678 28.06 6.76 5.23
CA THR A 678 27.80 7.73 6.31
C THR A 678 29.08 8.33 6.90
N GLY A 679 30.24 7.72 6.63
CA GLY A 679 31.54 8.10 7.22
C GLY A 679 31.74 7.59 8.65
N GLY A 680 30.77 6.88 9.23
CA GLY A 680 30.83 6.30 10.57
C GLY A 680 31.60 4.99 10.59
N LYS A 681 30.93 3.87 10.25
CA LYS A 681 31.55 2.55 10.15
C LYS A 681 31.53 2.01 8.72
N LYS A 682 32.47 1.11 8.42
CA LYS A 682 32.47 0.37 7.16
C LYS A 682 31.16 -0.42 7.03
N GLY A 683 30.52 -0.33 5.87
CA GLY A 683 29.23 -0.98 5.61
C GLY A 683 27.99 -0.19 6.03
N GLU A 684 28.16 1.01 6.61
CA GLU A 684 27.04 1.90 6.92
C GLU A 684 26.80 2.90 5.77
N TYR A 685 25.57 2.90 5.28
CA TYR A 685 25.16 3.74 4.16
C TYR A 685 23.87 4.50 4.48
N SER A 686 23.74 5.67 3.86
CA SER A 686 22.46 6.34 3.72
C SER A 686 21.96 6.19 2.29
N ARG A 687 20.65 5.98 2.13
CA ARG A 687 20.01 6.02 0.80
C ARG A 687 20.11 7.44 0.25
N ALA A 688 20.39 7.51 -1.04
CA ALA A 688 20.65 8.75 -1.77
C ALA A 688 19.93 8.83 -3.13
N GLY A 689 19.17 7.80 -3.51
CA GLY A 689 18.41 7.81 -4.75
C GLY A 689 18.10 6.43 -5.30
N TYR A 690 17.70 6.43 -6.56
CA TYR A 690 17.22 5.27 -7.30
C TYR A 690 17.80 5.25 -8.72
N PHE A 691 17.98 4.06 -9.28
CA PHE A 691 18.29 3.90 -10.69
C PHE A 691 17.45 2.80 -11.33
N ASN A 692 17.21 2.96 -12.64
CA ASN A 692 16.40 2.07 -13.45
C ASN A 692 17.03 1.87 -14.83
N ILE A 693 17.33 0.64 -15.18
CA ILE A 693 17.91 0.27 -16.46
C ILE A 693 16.97 -0.73 -17.12
N SER A 694 16.13 -0.21 -18.01
CA SER A 694 15.12 -0.99 -18.71
C SER A 694 15.56 -1.35 -20.12
N ALA A 695 15.29 -2.59 -20.54
CA ALA A 695 15.61 -3.13 -21.86
C ALA A 695 14.35 -3.35 -22.70
N PHE A 696 13.81 -2.27 -23.29
CA PHE A 696 12.57 -2.32 -24.09
C PHE A 696 12.79 -2.62 -25.58
N ASP A 697 13.95 -2.24 -26.13
CA ASP A 697 14.38 -2.50 -27.51
C ASP A 697 15.86 -2.93 -27.58
N GLU A 698 16.42 -3.03 -28.78
CA GLU A 698 17.80 -3.47 -28.99
C GLU A 698 18.85 -2.49 -28.46
N GLY A 699 18.64 -1.18 -28.59
CA GLY A 699 19.57 -0.17 -28.06
C GLY A 699 19.59 -0.17 -26.53
N HIS A 700 18.42 -0.30 -25.93
CA HIS A 700 18.28 -0.43 -24.48
C HIS A 700 18.90 -1.74 -23.96
N ARG A 701 18.74 -2.86 -24.68
CA ARG A 701 19.42 -4.13 -24.34
C ARG A 701 20.93 -3.99 -24.31
N LYS A 702 21.53 -3.39 -25.35
CA LYS A 702 22.98 -3.13 -25.40
C LYS A 702 23.45 -2.29 -24.20
N THR A 703 22.64 -1.33 -23.76
CA THR A 703 22.96 -0.51 -22.57
C THR A 703 22.88 -1.34 -21.28
N GLN A 704 21.86 -2.18 -21.15
CA GLN A 704 21.74 -3.09 -20.00
C GLN A 704 22.88 -4.11 -19.97
N ASP A 705 23.22 -4.71 -21.10
CA ASP A 705 24.30 -5.71 -21.20
C ASP A 705 25.66 -5.08 -20.83
N ARG A 706 25.93 -3.83 -21.25
CA ARG A 706 27.12 -3.08 -20.81
C ARG A 706 27.12 -2.87 -19.29
N PHE A 707 26.00 -2.48 -18.71
CA PHE A 707 25.89 -2.29 -17.25
C PHE A 707 26.11 -3.61 -16.48
N LEU A 708 25.52 -4.71 -16.96
CA LEU A 708 25.71 -6.03 -16.37
C LEU A 708 27.16 -6.50 -16.49
N GLY A 709 27.83 -6.22 -17.62
CA GLY A 709 29.26 -6.49 -17.81
C GLY A 709 30.14 -5.76 -16.80
N LEU A 710 29.75 -4.56 -16.34
CA LEU A 710 30.46 -3.86 -15.26
C LEU A 710 30.33 -4.60 -13.92
N PHE A 711 29.15 -5.14 -13.58
CA PHE A 711 29.00 -5.94 -12.37
C PHE A 711 29.84 -7.21 -12.39
N GLU A 712 29.90 -7.89 -13.54
CA GLU A 712 30.72 -9.09 -13.71
C GLU A 712 32.22 -8.77 -13.57
N ALA A 713 32.66 -7.61 -14.08
CA ALA A 713 34.06 -7.23 -14.06
C ALA A 713 34.55 -6.71 -12.70
N SER A 714 33.77 -5.86 -12.01
CA SER A 714 34.22 -5.17 -10.79
C SER A 714 33.19 -5.16 -9.65
N GLY A 715 31.95 -5.60 -9.92
CA GLY A 715 30.84 -5.48 -8.97
C GLY A 715 31.03 -6.28 -7.69
N LYS A 716 31.52 -7.52 -7.80
CA LYS A 716 31.78 -8.39 -6.64
C LYS A 716 32.90 -7.85 -5.76
N THR A 717 34.04 -7.50 -6.36
CA THR A 717 35.20 -6.95 -5.63
C THR A 717 34.83 -5.66 -4.90
N THR A 718 34.05 -4.79 -5.55
CA THR A 718 33.53 -3.58 -4.93
C THR A 718 32.61 -3.91 -3.75
N ALA A 719 31.68 -4.85 -3.91
CA ALA A 719 30.78 -5.27 -2.83
C ALA A 719 31.55 -5.82 -1.60
N GLU A 720 32.52 -6.71 -1.81
CA GLU A 720 33.36 -7.27 -0.74
C GLU A 720 34.20 -6.18 -0.05
N ALA A 721 34.73 -5.22 -0.82
CA ALA A 721 35.48 -4.10 -0.28
C ALA A 721 34.61 -3.16 0.56
N GLN A 722 33.32 -3.05 0.27
CA GLN A 722 32.39 -2.09 0.86
C GLN A 722 31.52 -2.66 2.00
N CYS A 723 31.27 -3.97 2.01
CA CYS A 723 30.41 -4.59 3.02
C CYS A 723 30.99 -4.56 4.44
N ALA A 724 30.10 -4.58 5.44
CA ALA A 724 30.47 -4.72 6.85
C ALA A 724 31.04 -6.12 7.15
N LYS A 725 30.43 -7.15 6.54
CA LYS A 725 30.79 -8.56 6.71
C LYS A 725 30.50 -9.31 5.40
N VAL A 726 31.48 -10.10 4.95
CA VAL A 726 31.26 -11.09 3.89
C VAL A 726 30.59 -12.32 4.52
N LEU A 727 29.46 -12.72 3.97
CA LEU A 727 28.79 -13.96 4.35
C LEU A 727 29.42 -15.10 3.54
N GLU A 728 30.14 -16.01 4.21
CA GLU A 728 30.62 -17.24 3.58
C GLU A 728 29.41 -18.12 3.32
N GLU A 729 29.02 -18.20 2.03
CA GLU A 729 27.75 -18.75 1.55
C GLU A 729 26.53 -18.05 2.17
N PRO A 730 25.88 -17.12 1.45
CA PRO A 730 24.65 -16.57 1.95
C PRO A 730 23.65 -17.72 2.07
N GLU A 731 23.22 -18.03 3.29
CA GLU A 731 21.96 -18.70 3.64
C GLU A 731 20.75 -17.86 3.16
N PHE A 732 20.86 -17.17 2.03
CA PHE A 732 19.72 -16.60 1.34
C PHE A 732 19.00 -17.74 0.66
N GLU A 733 18.08 -18.29 1.43
CA GLU A 733 16.95 -19.05 0.96
C GLU A 733 16.31 -18.30 -0.23
N ALA A 734 16.74 -18.63 -1.46
CA ALA A 734 15.74 -19.03 -2.44
C ALA A 734 14.81 -19.96 -1.67
N HIS A 735 13.58 -19.52 -1.40
CA HIS A 735 12.61 -20.12 -0.49
C HIS A 735 12.30 -21.56 -0.91
N ASN A 736 13.27 -22.43 -0.68
CA ASN A 736 13.25 -23.85 -0.87
C ASN A 736 13.27 -24.42 0.54
N PHE A 737 12.37 -23.94 1.40
CA PHE A 737 11.86 -24.83 2.43
C PHE A 737 11.47 -26.11 1.69
N VAL A 738 11.93 -27.26 2.19
CA VAL A 738 11.51 -28.58 1.69
C VAL A 738 9.96 -28.67 1.64
N VAL A 739 9.30 -27.82 2.44
CA VAL A 739 7.86 -27.56 2.51
C VAL A 739 7.51 -26.18 1.88
N PRO A 740 7.36 -26.08 0.54
CA PRO A 740 7.17 -24.82 -0.18
C PRO A 740 5.83 -24.10 0.11
N TRP A 741 4.95 -24.72 0.90
CA TRP A 741 3.69 -24.13 1.32
C TRP A 741 3.80 -23.28 2.59
N VAL A 742 4.90 -23.35 3.36
CA VAL A 742 5.05 -22.61 4.61
C VAL A 742 5.02 -21.10 4.36
N LYS A 743 4.22 -20.37 5.16
CA LYS A 743 4.11 -18.90 5.12
C LYS A 743 4.85 -18.31 6.32
N LEU A 744 5.74 -17.35 6.08
CA LEU A 744 6.44 -16.60 7.12
C LEU A 744 5.59 -15.40 7.59
N PRO A 745 5.69 -14.98 8.88
CA PRO A 745 6.46 -15.61 9.95
C PRO A 745 5.87 -16.96 10.36
N PHE A 746 6.71 -17.92 10.71
CA PHE A 746 6.30 -19.29 11.02
C PHE A 746 6.91 -19.77 12.35
N ILE A 747 6.16 -20.54 13.14
CA ILE A 747 6.63 -21.14 14.40
C ILE A 747 6.83 -22.64 14.21
N LEU A 748 8.06 -23.12 14.42
CA LEU A 748 8.44 -24.52 14.27
C LEU A 748 7.88 -25.42 15.41
N GLY A 749 8.06 -26.73 15.25
CA GLY A 749 7.70 -27.73 16.26
C GLY A 749 6.33 -28.38 16.02
N THR A 750 6.25 -29.69 16.23
CA THR A 750 5.02 -30.50 16.08
C THR A 750 4.65 -31.27 17.35
N ASP A 751 5.61 -31.51 18.23
CA ASP A 751 5.45 -32.38 19.38
C ASP A 751 5.31 -31.51 20.62
N VAL A 752 4.16 -31.59 21.30
CA VAL A 752 3.88 -30.79 22.50
C VAL A 752 3.21 -31.62 23.59
N ALA A 753 3.51 -31.26 24.84
CA ALA A 753 2.80 -31.74 26.02
C ALA A 753 2.74 -30.62 27.05
N GLY A 754 1.59 -30.43 27.71
CA GLY A 754 1.37 -29.30 28.62
C GLY A 754 0.00 -29.33 29.28
N GLU A 755 -0.41 -28.18 29.82
CA GLU A 755 -1.71 -28.00 30.47
C GLU A 755 -2.63 -27.16 29.59
N ILE A 756 -3.92 -27.49 29.59
CA ILE A 756 -4.93 -26.70 28.92
C ILE A 756 -5.22 -25.44 29.73
N VAL A 757 -4.97 -24.27 29.14
CA VAL A 757 -5.25 -22.96 29.77
C VAL A 757 -6.54 -22.31 29.25
N GLU A 758 -7.00 -22.69 28.06
CA GLU A 758 -8.22 -22.19 27.42
C GLU A 758 -8.87 -23.28 26.56
N VAL A 759 -10.21 -23.29 26.47
CA VAL A 759 -10.98 -24.25 25.68
C VAL A 759 -11.90 -23.52 24.70
N GLY A 760 -11.76 -23.82 23.41
CA GLY A 760 -12.55 -23.20 22.34
C GLY A 760 -14.04 -23.55 22.37
N LYS A 761 -14.88 -22.65 21.86
CA LYS A 761 -16.33 -22.81 21.78
C LYS A 761 -16.70 -24.05 20.95
N GLY A 762 -17.27 -25.07 21.59
CA GLY A 762 -17.69 -26.32 20.95
C GLY A 762 -16.81 -27.54 21.26
N VAL A 763 -15.66 -27.34 21.93
CA VAL A 763 -14.85 -28.44 22.48
C VAL A 763 -15.46 -28.88 23.82
N THR A 764 -15.79 -30.17 23.93
CA THR A 764 -16.45 -30.75 25.13
C THR A 764 -15.60 -31.80 25.85
N ARG A 765 -14.55 -32.31 25.20
CA ARG A 765 -13.67 -33.36 25.74
C ARG A 765 -12.71 -32.88 26.81
N PHE A 766 -12.37 -31.59 26.81
CA PHE A 766 -11.30 -31.02 27.60
C PHE A 766 -11.78 -29.88 28.48
N LYS A 767 -11.12 -29.68 29.62
CA LYS A 767 -11.30 -28.54 30.52
C LYS A 767 -9.95 -27.91 30.88
N VAL A 768 -10.01 -26.66 31.35
CA VAL A 768 -8.84 -25.96 31.87
C VAL A 768 -8.20 -26.77 33.01
N GLY A 769 -6.87 -26.91 32.96
CA GLY A 769 -6.05 -27.70 33.88
C GLY A 769 -5.81 -29.15 33.47
N ASP A 770 -6.45 -29.65 32.40
CA ASP A 770 -6.16 -31.01 31.92
C ASP A 770 -4.73 -31.11 31.39
N ARG A 771 -4.06 -32.22 31.73
CA ARG A 771 -2.72 -32.54 31.24
C ARG A 771 -2.84 -33.26 29.91
N VAL A 772 -2.23 -32.73 28.86
CA VAL A 772 -2.38 -33.26 27.50
C VAL A 772 -1.05 -33.43 26.76
N VAL A 773 -1.10 -34.30 25.77
CA VAL A 773 -0.09 -34.46 24.72
C VAL A 773 -0.76 -34.28 23.37
N ALA A 774 -0.09 -33.60 22.44
CA ALA A 774 -0.68 -33.31 21.14
C ALA A 774 0.34 -33.21 20.01
N HIS A 775 -0.16 -33.45 18.80
CA HIS A 775 0.54 -33.11 17.56
C HIS A 775 0.09 -31.72 17.11
N ALA A 776 0.97 -30.73 17.25
CA ALA A 776 0.77 -29.36 16.79
C ALA A 776 0.84 -29.29 15.25
N THR A 777 -0.21 -28.76 14.62
CA THR A 777 -0.46 -28.90 13.18
C THR A 777 -0.07 -27.69 12.35
N GLY A 778 0.72 -26.77 12.90
CA GLY A 778 1.15 -25.54 12.23
C GLY A 778 1.86 -25.78 10.89
N LEU A 779 2.70 -26.83 10.79
CA LEU A 779 3.42 -27.18 9.56
C LEU A 779 2.54 -27.82 8.46
N ASN A 780 1.29 -28.10 8.77
CA ASN A 780 0.40 -28.81 7.88
C ASN A 780 -0.10 -27.91 6.73
N LYS A 781 0.04 -28.36 5.47
CA LYS A 781 -0.27 -27.59 4.26
C LYS A 781 -1.64 -26.89 4.24
N PRO A 782 -2.76 -27.55 4.56
CA PRO A 782 -4.08 -26.89 4.61
C PRO A 782 -4.26 -25.91 5.78
N ILE A 783 -3.45 -26.01 6.84
CA ILE A 783 -3.58 -25.18 8.05
C ILE A 783 -2.60 -24.02 7.97
N ASN A 784 -1.29 -24.31 8.05
CA ASN A 784 -0.22 -23.32 7.87
C ASN A 784 -0.42 -22.06 8.72
N LEU A 785 -0.72 -22.25 10.01
CA LEU A 785 -0.96 -21.17 10.98
C LEU A 785 0.13 -21.16 12.04
N PRO A 786 0.82 -20.03 12.28
CA PRO A 786 1.87 -19.93 13.31
C PRO A 786 1.35 -20.22 14.72
N SER A 787 0.09 -19.85 15.02
CA SER A 787 -0.56 -20.12 16.31
C SER A 787 -0.72 -21.61 16.64
N GLN A 788 -0.51 -22.51 15.67
CA GLN A 788 -0.57 -23.95 15.85
C GLN A 788 0.82 -24.62 15.75
N GLY A 789 1.91 -23.84 15.80
CA GLY A 789 3.27 -24.36 15.94
C GLY A 789 3.57 -24.82 17.37
N GLY A 790 4.52 -25.75 17.56
CA GLY A 790 4.80 -26.33 18.87
C GLY A 790 5.81 -25.56 19.74
N PHE A 791 6.79 -24.89 19.14
CA PHE A 791 7.89 -24.24 19.85
C PHE A 791 7.53 -22.81 20.28
N GLN A 792 6.47 -22.71 21.09
CA GLN A 792 5.97 -21.47 21.69
C GLN A 792 5.35 -21.78 23.06
N GLU A 793 5.24 -20.75 23.91
CA GLU A 793 4.69 -20.92 25.27
C GLU A 793 3.22 -21.34 25.26
N TYR A 794 2.44 -20.84 24.30
CA TYR A 794 1.03 -21.15 24.13
C TYR A 794 0.76 -21.57 22.69
N THR A 795 0.21 -22.77 22.49
CA THR A 795 -0.12 -23.31 21.17
C THR A 795 -1.58 -23.71 21.07
N VAL A 796 -2.21 -23.41 19.93
CA VAL A 796 -3.59 -23.79 19.64
C VAL A 796 -3.60 -25.20 19.04
N LEU A 797 -4.32 -26.12 19.69
CA LEU A 797 -4.34 -27.54 19.32
C LEU A 797 -5.73 -27.98 18.86
N HIS A 798 -5.77 -28.88 17.88
CA HIS A 798 -7.01 -29.52 17.45
C HIS A 798 -7.37 -30.68 18.38
N GLN A 799 -8.63 -30.79 18.81
CA GLN A 799 -9.06 -31.84 19.76
C GLN A 799 -8.82 -33.27 19.24
N ASP A 800 -8.94 -33.48 17.92
CA ASP A 800 -8.69 -34.79 17.26
C ASP A 800 -7.21 -35.14 17.14
N MET A 801 -6.30 -34.24 17.55
CA MET A 801 -4.85 -34.44 17.58
C MET A 801 -4.29 -34.29 19.00
N THR A 802 -5.16 -34.36 20.01
CA THR A 802 -4.87 -34.12 21.43
C THR A 802 -5.41 -35.26 22.29
N SER A 803 -4.62 -35.70 23.26
CA SER A 803 -4.94 -36.77 24.20
C SER A 803 -4.61 -36.37 25.63
N ASP A 804 -5.40 -36.82 26.58
CA ASP A 804 -5.07 -36.76 28.01
C ASP A 804 -3.84 -37.63 28.32
N ILE A 805 -3.01 -37.17 29.24
CA ILE A 805 -1.91 -37.98 29.79
C ILE A 805 -2.14 -38.31 31.27
N PRO A 806 -1.98 -39.58 31.70
CA PRO A 806 -2.12 -39.95 33.10
C PRO A 806 -1.09 -39.29 34.01
N GLU A 807 -1.41 -39.18 35.30
CA GLU A 807 -0.56 -38.48 36.28
C GLU A 807 0.87 -39.01 36.32
N PHE A 808 1.04 -40.33 36.17
CA PHE A 808 2.33 -41.01 36.20
C PHE A 808 3.17 -40.85 34.92
N VAL A 809 2.62 -40.25 33.86
CA VAL A 809 3.37 -39.93 32.63
C VAL A 809 3.83 -38.48 32.70
N SER A 810 5.14 -38.25 32.70
CA SER A 810 5.70 -36.90 32.67
C SER A 810 5.49 -36.23 31.30
N TYR A 811 5.49 -34.89 31.25
CA TYR A 811 5.35 -34.16 29.99
C TYR A 811 6.46 -34.50 29.01
N GLU A 812 7.70 -34.61 29.49
CA GLU A 812 8.86 -34.94 28.67
C GLU A 812 8.70 -36.32 28.03
N ALA A 813 8.19 -37.29 28.79
CA ALA A 813 7.97 -38.64 28.28
C ALA A 813 6.84 -38.66 27.25
N ALA A 814 5.74 -37.93 27.48
CA ALA A 814 4.64 -37.84 26.54
C ALA A 814 5.04 -37.10 25.24
N CYS A 815 5.80 -36.02 25.35
CA CYS A 815 6.15 -35.13 24.25
C CYS A 815 6.93 -35.82 23.13
N VAL A 816 7.65 -36.91 23.37
CA VAL A 816 8.39 -37.63 22.31
C VAL A 816 7.52 -38.57 21.44
N MET A 817 6.21 -38.62 21.68
CA MET A 817 5.27 -39.50 20.97
C MET A 817 4.64 -38.91 19.68
N PRO A 818 4.13 -37.67 19.63
CA PRO A 818 3.10 -37.27 18.67
C PRO A 818 3.45 -37.48 17.19
N LEU A 819 4.56 -36.93 16.69
CA LEU A 819 4.97 -37.06 15.30
C LEU A 819 5.22 -38.52 14.89
N GLY A 820 5.94 -39.26 15.73
CA GLY A 820 6.26 -40.68 15.51
C GLY A 820 5.01 -41.55 15.51
N LEU A 821 4.10 -41.31 16.46
CA LEU A 821 2.81 -41.99 16.59
C LEU A 821 1.91 -41.69 15.39
N SER A 822 1.78 -40.41 15.02
CA SER A 822 1.01 -39.98 13.85
C SER A 822 1.53 -40.60 12.56
N THR A 823 2.85 -40.63 12.35
CA THR A 823 3.44 -41.22 11.14
C THR A 823 3.21 -42.73 11.08
N ALA A 824 3.38 -43.43 12.21
CA ALA A 824 3.08 -44.85 12.32
C ALA A 824 1.59 -45.15 12.08
N ALA A 825 0.69 -44.34 12.64
CA ALA A 825 -0.75 -44.46 12.42
C ALA A 825 -1.14 -44.24 10.97
N CYS A 826 -0.54 -43.25 10.28
CA CYS A 826 -0.74 -43.08 8.84
C CYS A 826 -0.33 -44.34 8.07
N ALA A 827 0.85 -44.89 8.35
CA ALA A 827 1.37 -46.08 7.68
C ALA A 827 0.43 -47.29 7.85
N LEU A 828 -0.02 -47.52 9.08
CA LEU A 828 -0.79 -48.69 9.46
C LEU A 828 -2.27 -48.59 9.05
N PHE A 829 -2.93 -47.45 9.29
CA PHE A 829 -4.39 -47.39 9.35
C PHE A 829 -5.05 -46.55 8.25
N GLN A 830 -4.33 -45.65 7.57
CA GLN A 830 -4.94 -44.92 6.45
C GLN A 830 -5.34 -45.91 5.34
N LYS A 831 -6.55 -45.71 4.78
CA LYS A 831 -7.12 -46.52 3.68
C LYS A 831 -6.19 -46.58 2.47
N ASP A 832 -5.42 -45.53 2.29
CA ASP A 832 -4.47 -45.37 1.21
C ASP A 832 -3.19 -46.19 1.41
N ASN A 833 -2.80 -46.50 2.64
CA ASN A 833 -1.58 -47.24 2.98
C ASN A 833 -1.91 -48.71 3.29
N LEU A 834 -1.51 -49.24 4.46
CA LEU A 834 -1.76 -50.64 4.80
C LEU A 834 -3.23 -50.95 5.14
N ALA A 835 -4.03 -49.92 5.46
CA ALA A 835 -5.46 -50.05 5.74
C ALA A 835 -5.81 -51.14 6.76
N LEU A 836 -4.98 -51.27 7.79
CA LEU A 836 -5.19 -52.24 8.87
C LEU A 836 -6.33 -51.77 9.79
N PRO A 837 -6.98 -52.69 10.53
CA PRO A 837 -7.93 -52.34 11.57
C PRO A 837 -7.29 -51.45 12.64
N PHE A 838 -8.08 -50.53 13.19
CA PHE A 838 -7.64 -49.66 14.29
C PHE A 838 -7.19 -50.44 15.53
N PRO A 839 -6.26 -49.89 16.32
CA PRO A 839 -5.73 -50.56 17.49
C PRO A 839 -6.80 -50.65 18.59
N THR A 840 -6.77 -51.76 19.32
CA THR A 840 -7.62 -52.01 20.50
C THR A 840 -6.74 -52.40 21.69
N THR A 841 -7.25 -52.30 22.91
CA THR A 841 -6.48 -52.65 24.12
C THR A 841 -6.20 -54.15 24.23
N PHE A 842 -7.03 -55.01 23.63
CA PHE A 842 -6.91 -56.46 23.71
C PHE A 842 -7.20 -57.12 22.36
N PRO A 843 -6.21 -57.18 21.46
CA PRO A 843 -6.45 -57.66 20.10
C PRO A 843 -6.23 -59.17 19.96
N THR A 844 -6.87 -59.76 18.94
CA THR A 844 -6.67 -61.17 18.55
C THR A 844 -5.50 -61.30 17.58
N PRO A 845 -4.54 -62.23 17.79
CA PRO A 845 -3.39 -62.40 16.91
C PRO A 845 -3.77 -62.76 15.46
N SER A 846 -3.15 -62.08 14.50
CA SER A 846 -3.38 -62.22 13.05
C SER A 846 -2.04 -62.36 12.30
N LYS A 847 -2.00 -61.92 11.05
CA LYS A 847 -0.85 -61.88 10.14
C LYS A 847 0.36 -61.14 10.74
N THR A 848 1.51 -61.26 10.08
CA THR A 848 2.78 -60.69 10.54
C THR A 848 3.17 -59.47 9.71
N LEU A 849 3.56 -58.37 10.36
CA LEU A 849 4.10 -57.15 9.74
C LEU A 849 5.63 -57.13 9.79
N LEU A 850 6.24 -56.61 8.74
CA LEU A 850 7.65 -56.21 8.76
C LEU A 850 7.75 -54.71 9.08
N ILE A 851 8.49 -54.35 10.13
CA ILE A 851 8.83 -52.95 10.43
C ILE A 851 10.34 -52.80 10.32
N TRP A 852 10.84 -52.25 9.22
CA TRP A 852 12.26 -51.97 9.10
C TRP A 852 12.61 -50.71 9.89
N GLY A 853 13.64 -50.76 10.75
CA GLY A 853 14.06 -49.63 11.58
C GLY A 853 13.24 -49.47 12.88
N GLY A 854 13.00 -50.57 13.61
CA GLY A 854 12.16 -50.59 14.82
C GLY A 854 12.63 -49.72 15.98
N ALA A 855 13.92 -49.36 16.02
CA ALA A 855 14.47 -48.48 17.07
C ALA A 855 14.35 -46.97 16.76
N THR A 856 13.76 -46.59 15.62
CA THR A 856 13.45 -45.19 15.29
C THR A 856 12.19 -44.71 16.03
N SER A 857 11.97 -43.40 16.12
CA SER A 857 10.73 -42.85 16.73
C SER A 857 9.46 -43.41 16.07
N VAL A 858 9.43 -43.46 14.74
CA VAL A 858 8.32 -44.05 13.98
C VAL A 858 8.23 -45.56 14.20
N GLY A 859 9.35 -46.29 14.08
CA GLY A 859 9.37 -47.75 14.22
C GLY A 859 8.93 -48.22 15.60
N PHE A 860 9.36 -47.53 16.65
CA PHE A 860 8.99 -47.81 18.04
C PHE A 860 7.47 -47.70 18.25
N ASN A 861 6.86 -46.60 17.77
CA ASN A 861 5.42 -46.41 17.84
C ASN A 861 4.68 -47.41 16.94
N ALA A 862 5.21 -47.72 15.76
CA ALA A 862 4.62 -48.66 14.83
C ALA A 862 4.57 -50.10 15.38
N ILE A 863 5.59 -50.55 16.12
CA ILE A 863 5.57 -51.87 16.78
C ILE A 863 4.39 -51.96 17.76
N GLN A 864 4.23 -50.95 18.62
CA GLN A 864 3.19 -50.95 19.64
C GLN A 864 1.79 -50.85 19.03
N LEU A 865 1.60 -49.95 18.05
CA LEU A 865 0.33 -49.82 17.32
C LEU A 865 -0.03 -51.08 16.53
N ALA A 866 0.93 -51.71 15.86
CA ALA A 866 0.72 -52.97 15.16
C ALA A 866 0.31 -54.10 16.10
N ARG A 867 0.96 -54.19 17.27
CA ARG A 867 0.59 -55.15 18.32
C ARG A 867 -0.80 -54.89 18.86
N ALA A 868 -1.15 -53.64 19.15
CA ALA A 868 -2.48 -53.23 19.57
C ALA A 868 -3.56 -53.46 18.51
N ALA A 869 -3.19 -53.48 17.22
CA ALA A 869 -4.07 -53.87 16.12
C ALA A 869 -4.13 -55.39 15.87
N GLY A 870 -3.41 -56.21 16.66
CA GLY A 870 -3.46 -57.67 16.61
C GLY A 870 -2.45 -58.33 15.68
N TYR A 871 -1.44 -57.62 15.22
CA TYR A 871 -0.44 -58.16 14.31
C TYR A 871 0.79 -58.67 15.07
N GLU A 872 1.41 -59.74 14.58
CA GLU A 872 2.77 -60.11 14.99
C GLU A 872 3.75 -59.17 14.27
N VAL A 873 4.86 -58.79 14.92
CA VAL A 873 5.83 -57.86 14.33
C VAL A 873 7.21 -58.49 14.25
N ILE A 874 7.75 -58.54 13.04
CA ILE A 874 9.18 -58.77 12.79
C ILE A 874 9.80 -57.40 12.49
N THR A 875 10.93 -57.09 13.12
CA THR A 875 11.56 -55.78 12.97
C THR A 875 13.07 -55.86 12.80
N THR A 876 13.69 -54.74 12.44
CA THR A 876 15.14 -54.62 12.32
C THR A 876 15.69 -53.48 13.18
N ALA A 877 16.84 -53.69 13.82
CA ALA A 877 17.57 -52.68 14.58
C ALA A 877 19.00 -53.15 14.88
N SER A 878 19.91 -52.24 15.27
CA SER A 878 21.21 -52.65 15.81
C SER A 878 21.03 -53.53 17.06
N PRO A 879 21.91 -54.52 17.30
CA PRO A 879 21.73 -55.56 18.34
C PRO A 879 21.46 -55.04 19.75
N LYS A 880 22.03 -53.88 20.11
CA LYS A 880 21.82 -53.22 21.41
C LYS A 880 20.35 -52.94 21.75
N ASN A 881 19.49 -52.82 20.74
CA ASN A 881 18.07 -52.50 20.91
C ASN A 881 17.17 -53.74 20.99
N ASN A 882 17.70 -54.95 20.76
CA ASN A 882 16.89 -56.17 20.61
C ASN A 882 16.01 -56.46 21.83
N ALA A 883 16.57 -56.40 23.04
CA ALA A 883 15.83 -56.65 24.27
C ALA A 883 14.77 -55.57 24.55
N TYR A 884 14.99 -54.34 24.08
CA TYR A 884 14.01 -53.27 24.20
C TYR A 884 12.84 -53.48 23.23
N LEU A 885 13.11 -53.74 21.95
CA LEU A 885 12.07 -53.93 20.95
C LEU A 885 11.21 -55.18 21.20
N LYS A 886 11.80 -56.26 21.74
CA LYS A 886 11.02 -57.44 22.17
C LYS A 886 10.04 -57.11 23.30
N ARG A 887 10.43 -56.24 24.24
CA ARG A 887 9.52 -55.79 25.32
C ARG A 887 8.34 -54.96 24.81
N LEU A 888 8.52 -54.25 23.70
CA LEU A 888 7.44 -53.51 23.03
C LEU A 888 6.52 -54.40 22.19
N GLY A 889 6.88 -55.68 22.03
CA GLY A 889 6.08 -56.67 21.34
C GLY A 889 6.60 -57.09 19.96
N ALA A 890 7.84 -56.76 19.59
CA ALA A 890 8.48 -57.42 18.45
C ALA A 890 8.69 -58.91 18.76
N ALA A 891 8.22 -59.79 17.88
CA ALA A 891 8.44 -61.24 18.01
C ALA A 891 9.90 -61.58 17.71
N GLU A 892 10.44 -61.01 16.63
CA GLU A 892 11.82 -61.20 16.19
C GLU A 892 12.45 -59.87 15.78
N VAL A 893 13.75 -59.73 16.08
CA VAL A 893 14.54 -58.53 15.78
C VAL A 893 15.81 -58.95 15.06
N PHE A 894 16.04 -58.42 13.87
CA PHE A 894 17.21 -58.70 13.04
C PHE A 894 18.14 -57.50 12.97
N ASP A 895 19.46 -57.76 12.92
CA ASP A 895 20.44 -56.70 12.68
C ASP A 895 20.39 -56.26 11.22
N TYR A 896 19.94 -55.05 10.95
CA TYR A 896 19.86 -54.52 9.58
C TYR A 896 21.25 -54.29 8.95
N HIS A 897 22.34 -54.28 9.74
CA HIS A 897 23.70 -54.20 9.21
C HIS A 897 24.21 -55.56 8.72
N SER A 898 23.53 -56.67 9.07
CA SER A 898 23.94 -57.99 8.61
C SER A 898 23.73 -58.14 7.10
N PRO A 899 24.73 -58.62 6.34
CA PRO A 899 24.58 -58.87 4.90
C PRO A 899 23.55 -59.97 4.61
N THR A 900 23.16 -60.77 5.61
CA THR A 900 22.15 -61.82 5.48
C THR A 900 20.77 -61.40 5.99
N ALA A 901 20.60 -60.15 6.47
CA ALA A 901 19.37 -59.69 7.12
C ALA A 901 18.11 -60.00 6.30
N VAL A 902 18.09 -59.65 5.01
CA VAL A 902 16.94 -59.92 4.12
C VAL A 902 16.64 -61.41 4.03
N ARG A 903 17.67 -62.25 3.81
CA ARG A 903 17.52 -63.71 3.69
C ARG A 903 16.99 -64.32 4.98
N ASP A 904 17.51 -63.87 6.12
CA ASP A 904 17.14 -64.42 7.42
C ASP A 904 15.72 -63.99 7.80
N ILE A 905 15.30 -62.77 7.44
CA ILE A 905 13.91 -62.30 7.58
C ILE A 905 12.96 -63.11 6.67
N ILE A 906 13.33 -63.37 5.40
CA ILE A 906 12.52 -64.23 4.51
C ILE A 906 12.35 -65.63 5.12
N ALA A 907 13.41 -66.19 5.72
CA ALA A 907 13.32 -67.47 6.40
C ALA A 907 12.35 -67.43 7.59
N ALA A 908 12.32 -66.34 8.36
CA ALA A 908 11.38 -66.13 9.45
C ALA A 908 9.93 -66.03 8.98
N PHE A 909 9.68 -65.58 7.74
CA PHE A 909 8.34 -65.50 7.17
C PHE A 909 7.82 -66.81 6.54
N LYS A 910 8.61 -67.89 6.46
CA LYS A 910 8.21 -69.15 5.78
C LYS A 910 6.86 -69.72 6.24
N ASN A 911 6.52 -69.58 7.52
CA ASN A 911 5.28 -70.08 8.10
C ASN A 911 4.31 -68.96 8.53
N ARG A 912 4.51 -67.74 8.00
CA ARG A 912 3.75 -66.54 8.38
C ARG A 912 3.17 -65.86 7.15
N GLN A 913 1.93 -65.39 7.25
CA GLN A 913 1.37 -64.54 6.20
C GLN A 913 1.75 -63.08 6.45
N VAL A 914 2.28 -62.42 5.43
CA VAL A 914 2.64 -61.00 5.48
C VAL A 914 1.39 -60.13 5.43
N ALA A 915 1.28 -59.17 6.36
CA ALA A 915 0.25 -58.13 6.35
C ALA A 915 0.69 -56.86 5.60
N GLY A 916 1.99 -56.69 5.38
CA GLY A 916 2.61 -55.54 4.73
C GLY A 916 3.96 -55.22 5.37
N ALA A 917 4.57 -54.12 4.93
CA ALA A 917 5.78 -53.60 5.56
C ALA A 917 5.73 -52.09 5.76
N ILE A 918 6.44 -51.62 6.80
CA ILE A 918 6.79 -50.21 6.99
C ILE A 918 8.30 -50.08 6.81
N SER A 919 8.73 -49.18 5.93
CA SER A 919 10.15 -48.94 5.66
C SER A 919 10.60 -47.60 6.26
N VAL A 920 11.40 -47.68 7.34
CA VAL A 920 11.99 -46.52 8.02
C VAL A 920 13.52 -46.60 7.96
N GLY A 921 14.16 -45.52 7.54
CA GLY A 921 15.61 -45.40 7.39
C GLY A 921 16.13 -45.69 5.98
N ALA A 922 17.37 -45.28 5.72
CA ALA A 922 17.99 -45.41 4.39
C ALA A 922 18.16 -46.87 3.95
N GLY A 923 17.88 -47.16 2.68
CA GLY A 923 17.94 -48.49 2.05
C GLY A 923 16.81 -49.44 2.44
N SER A 924 15.93 -49.03 3.37
CA SER A 924 14.89 -49.89 3.93
C SER A 924 13.83 -50.31 2.91
N MET A 925 13.49 -49.44 1.96
CA MET A 925 12.46 -49.72 0.95
C MET A 925 12.84 -50.92 0.08
N LYS A 926 14.05 -50.93 -0.48
CA LYS A 926 14.52 -52.02 -1.35
C LYS A 926 14.59 -53.35 -0.60
N ALA A 927 15.00 -53.33 0.67
CA ALA A 927 15.02 -54.52 1.52
C ALA A 927 13.61 -55.04 1.81
N CYS A 928 12.66 -54.15 2.14
CA CYS A 928 11.25 -54.52 2.32
C CYS A 928 10.63 -55.12 1.05
N ILE A 929 10.93 -54.57 -0.14
CA ILE A 929 10.46 -55.12 -1.43
C ILE A 929 10.98 -56.56 -1.63
N GLU A 930 12.26 -56.82 -1.35
CA GLU A 930 12.83 -58.17 -1.50
C GLU A 930 12.18 -59.17 -0.54
N VAL A 931 12.03 -58.79 0.73
CA VAL A 931 11.37 -59.65 1.72
C VAL A 931 9.93 -59.94 1.29
N LEU A 932 9.14 -58.90 1.01
CA LEU A 932 7.74 -59.06 0.64
C LEU A 932 7.60 -59.86 -0.66
N GLY A 933 8.46 -59.62 -1.66
CA GLY A 933 8.45 -60.34 -2.94
C GLY A 933 8.56 -61.85 -2.75
N ALA A 934 9.40 -62.30 -1.83
CA ALA A 934 9.64 -63.72 -1.54
C ALA A 934 8.60 -64.39 -0.62
N CYS A 935 7.75 -63.62 0.07
CA CYS A 935 6.83 -64.14 1.09
C CYS A 935 5.38 -64.21 0.61
N GLN A 936 4.49 -65.00 1.25
CA GLN A 936 3.06 -65.01 0.91
C GLN A 936 2.29 -63.96 1.73
N GLY A 937 1.27 -63.33 1.13
CA GLY A 937 0.42 -62.33 1.79
C GLY A 937 0.39 -60.99 1.05
N THR A 938 0.10 -59.92 1.79
CA THR A 938 -0.01 -58.56 1.26
C THR A 938 1.34 -58.06 0.76
N LYS A 939 1.35 -57.50 -0.46
CA LYS A 939 2.55 -57.02 -1.16
C LYS A 939 2.60 -55.50 -1.21
N LEU A 940 2.50 -54.84 -0.05
CA LEU A 940 2.50 -53.39 0.07
C LEU A 940 3.52 -52.91 1.10
N VAL A 941 4.36 -51.95 0.71
CA VAL A 941 5.31 -51.25 1.58
C VAL A 941 4.83 -49.81 1.78
N ALA A 942 4.54 -49.43 3.01
CA ALA A 942 4.34 -48.04 3.42
C ALA A 942 5.70 -47.41 3.74
N GLN A 943 6.08 -46.40 2.97
CA GLN A 943 7.40 -45.80 3.00
C GLN A 943 7.40 -44.50 3.81
N CYS A 944 8.19 -44.48 4.89
CA CYS A 944 8.39 -43.30 5.75
C CYS A 944 9.64 -42.48 5.36
N THR A 945 10.61 -43.09 4.68
CA THR A 945 11.91 -42.47 4.35
C THR A 945 12.17 -42.59 2.86
N LEU A 946 12.54 -41.48 2.22
CA LEU A 946 13.08 -41.46 0.85
C LEU A 946 14.59 -41.68 0.90
N ASP A 947 15.08 -42.58 0.05
CA ASP A 947 16.50 -42.79 -0.15
C ASP A 947 17.05 -41.65 -1.00
N LEU A 948 17.42 -40.55 -0.35
CA LEU A 948 18.02 -39.38 -0.99
C LEU A 948 19.55 -39.52 -1.00
N PRO A 949 20.22 -39.26 -2.14
CA PRO A 949 21.66 -39.03 -2.12
C PRO A 949 21.99 -37.82 -1.23
N PRO A 950 23.24 -37.69 -0.74
CA PRO A 950 23.65 -36.54 0.05
C PRO A 950 23.26 -35.25 -0.67
N PHE A 951 22.60 -34.34 0.03
CA PHE A 951 22.24 -33.05 -0.55
C PHE A 951 23.53 -32.33 -0.94
N PRO A 952 23.62 -31.79 -2.16
CA PRO A 952 24.82 -31.10 -2.59
C PRO A 952 24.97 -29.79 -1.81
N ASN A 953 26.18 -29.52 -1.33
CA ASN A 953 26.50 -28.26 -0.66
C ASN A 953 26.62 -27.09 -1.64
N SER A 954 26.42 -27.30 -2.95
CA SER A 954 26.53 -26.24 -3.96
C SER A 954 25.54 -26.42 -5.11
N VAL A 955 25.17 -25.31 -5.74
CA VAL A 955 24.29 -25.27 -6.92
C VAL A 955 24.85 -26.08 -8.11
N PHE A 956 26.18 -26.21 -8.21
CA PHE A 956 26.82 -27.04 -9.24
C PHE A 956 26.69 -28.54 -8.97
N GLY A 957 26.42 -28.95 -7.72
CA GLY A 957 26.12 -30.34 -7.35
C GLY A 957 24.65 -30.72 -7.58
N PHE A 958 23.78 -29.77 -7.92
CA PHE A 958 22.34 -30.01 -8.09
C PHE A 958 21.99 -30.87 -9.32
N PRO A 959 22.57 -30.67 -10.51
CA PRO A 959 22.35 -31.55 -11.65
C PRO A 959 22.72 -33.04 -11.39
N PRO A 960 23.90 -33.38 -10.83
CA PRO A 960 24.21 -34.77 -10.49
C PRO A 960 23.36 -35.32 -9.33
N PHE A 961 22.94 -34.49 -8.37
CA PHE A 961 21.97 -34.88 -7.34
C PHE A 961 20.62 -35.28 -7.96
N LEU A 962 20.07 -34.45 -8.86
CA LEU A 962 18.82 -34.74 -9.57
C LEU A 962 18.93 -36.02 -10.40
N PHE A 963 20.05 -36.22 -11.08
CA PHE A 963 20.30 -37.44 -11.85
C PHE A 963 20.35 -38.68 -10.95
N GLY A 964 21.08 -38.62 -9.84
CA GLY A 964 21.13 -39.70 -8.86
C GLY A 964 19.78 -40.01 -8.21
N PHE A 965 19.01 -38.96 -7.87
CA PHE A 965 17.66 -39.07 -7.33
C PHE A 965 16.70 -39.76 -8.32
N VAL A 966 16.72 -39.36 -9.59
CA VAL A 966 15.89 -39.97 -10.64
C VAL A 966 16.28 -41.43 -10.87
N ILE A 967 17.58 -41.76 -10.90
CA ILE A 967 18.04 -43.14 -11.02
C ILE A 967 17.54 -44.00 -9.85
N GLU A 968 17.63 -43.49 -8.63
CA GLU A 968 17.21 -44.23 -7.44
C GLU A 968 15.70 -44.48 -7.42
N MET A 969 14.91 -43.49 -7.84
CA MET A 969 13.46 -43.63 -8.04
C MET A 969 13.10 -44.67 -9.12
N ILE A 970 13.79 -44.63 -10.28
CA ILE A 970 13.57 -45.59 -11.36
C ILE A 970 13.96 -46.99 -10.91
N SER A 971 15.12 -47.14 -10.24
CA SER A 971 15.60 -48.42 -9.69
C SER A 971 14.59 -49.03 -8.73
N GLY A 972 14.08 -48.24 -7.78
CA GLY A 972 13.04 -48.66 -6.84
C GLY A 972 11.76 -49.11 -7.56
N THR A 973 11.31 -48.33 -8.55
CA THR A 973 10.09 -48.62 -9.32
C THR A 973 10.21 -49.90 -10.15
N ILE A 974 11.35 -50.11 -10.83
CA ILE A 974 11.62 -51.32 -11.60
C ILE A 974 11.60 -52.54 -10.67
N LYS A 975 12.29 -52.47 -9.54
CA LYS A 975 12.36 -53.57 -8.57
C LYS A 975 11.00 -53.91 -7.96
N SER A 976 10.23 -52.89 -7.60
CA SER A 976 8.83 -53.02 -7.14
C SER A 976 7.98 -53.78 -8.16
N ARG A 977 8.04 -53.39 -9.45
CA ARG A 977 7.31 -54.07 -10.52
C ARG A 977 7.78 -55.51 -10.75
N MET A 978 9.09 -55.75 -10.78
CA MET A 978 9.66 -57.09 -10.97
C MET A 978 9.24 -58.07 -9.88
N MET A 979 9.14 -57.60 -8.63
CA MET A 979 8.80 -58.43 -7.47
C MET A 979 7.29 -58.48 -7.16
N GLY A 980 6.46 -57.75 -7.93
CA GLY A 980 5.02 -57.66 -7.68
C GLY A 980 4.66 -57.02 -6.34
N VAL A 981 5.48 -56.07 -5.86
CA VAL A 981 5.28 -55.38 -4.57
C VAL A 981 4.98 -53.91 -4.83
N SER A 982 3.84 -53.42 -4.34
CA SER A 982 3.50 -52.00 -4.38
C SER A 982 4.23 -51.24 -3.27
N THR A 983 4.65 -50.00 -3.57
CA THR A 983 5.20 -49.07 -2.58
C THR A 983 4.36 -47.81 -2.55
N LYS A 984 4.20 -47.21 -1.38
CA LYS A 984 3.50 -45.93 -1.23
C LYS A 984 4.19 -45.06 -0.18
N PHE A 985 4.53 -43.84 -0.55
CA PHE A 985 5.07 -42.85 0.37
C PHE A 985 3.97 -42.27 1.23
N ILE A 986 4.19 -42.18 2.54
CA ILE A 986 3.19 -41.74 3.50
C ILE A 986 3.03 -40.21 3.44
N ASN A 987 1.79 -39.75 3.32
CA ASN A 987 1.47 -38.33 3.45
C ASN A 987 1.09 -38.00 4.91
N TRP A 988 2.01 -37.32 5.60
CA TRP A 988 1.93 -37.01 7.03
C TRP A 988 0.98 -35.86 7.38
N GLY A 989 0.71 -34.93 6.46
CA GLY A 989 -0.16 -33.76 6.72
C GLY A 989 -1.66 -34.05 6.81
N ASP A 990 -2.09 -35.30 6.70
CA ASP A 990 -3.49 -35.60 6.35
C ASP A 990 -4.29 -36.28 7.48
N LEU A 991 -3.89 -36.09 8.74
CA LEU A 991 -4.57 -36.68 9.91
C LEU A 991 -5.66 -35.80 10.51
N VAL A 992 -5.54 -34.48 10.39
CA VAL A 992 -6.47 -33.53 11.02
C VAL A 992 -7.85 -33.66 10.38
N GLY A 993 -8.89 -33.79 11.21
CA GLY A 993 -10.27 -33.94 10.75
C GLY A 993 -10.56 -35.27 10.04
N LYS A 994 -9.67 -36.26 10.13
CA LYS A 994 -9.88 -37.61 9.58
C LYS A 994 -10.11 -38.64 10.69
N GLU A 995 -10.74 -39.74 10.28
CA GLU A 995 -11.05 -40.90 11.13
C GLU A 995 -9.83 -41.43 11.90
N VAL A 996 -8.64 -41.42 11.30
CA VAL A 996 -7.40 -41.92 11.92
C VAL A 996 -6.94 -41.03 13.07
N GLY A 997 -7.01 -39.69 12.94
CA GLY A 997 -6.60 -38.77 14.01
C GLY A 997 -7.43 -39.02 15.27
N LYS A 998 -8.75 -39.00 15.11
CA LYS A 998 -9.70 -39.34 16.17
C LYS A 998 -9.46 -40.74 16.77
N ALA A 999 -9.38 -41.78 15.94
CA ALA A 999 -9.19 -43.15 16.42
C ALA A 999 -7.92 -43.32 17.28
N ILE A 1000 -6.87 -42.55 16.99
CA ILE A 1000 -5.61 -42.62 17.72
C ILE A 1000 -5.60 -41.72 18.95
N TYR A 1001 -5.87 -40.43 18.81
CA TYR A 1001 -5.72 -39.46 19.90
C TYR A 1001 -6.95 -39.42 20.84
N GLU A 1002 -8.15 -39.68 20.33
CA GLU A 1002 -9.36 -39.72 21.16
C GLU A 1002 -9.60 -41.12 21.71
N ASP A 1003 -9.71 -42.10 20.81
CA ASP A 1003 -10.24 -43.40 21.20
C ASP A 1003 -9.17 -44.31 21.82
N PHE A 1004 -7.94 -44.32 21.31
CA PHE A 1004 -6.93 -45.30 21.71
C PHE A 1004 -5.94 -44.79 22.76
N LEU A 1005 -5.24 -43.69 22.47
CA LEU A 1005 -4.05 -43.27 23.22
C LEU A 1005 -4.30 -43.03 24.72
N PRO A 1006 -5.36 -42.31 25.16
CA PRO A 1006 -5.60 -42.08 26.59
C PRO A 1006 -5.76 -43.39 27.37
N ARG A 1007 -6.56 -44.32 26.83
CA ARG A 1007 -6.80 -45.64 27.44
C ARG A 1007 -5.56 -46.52 27.43
N ALA A 1008 -4.78 -46.46 26.36
CA ALA A 1008 -3.57 -47.25 26.22
C ALA A 1008 -2.44 -46.78 27.15
N LEU A 1009 -2.32 -45.47 27.36
CA LEU A 1009 -1.38 -44.90 28.32
C LEU A 1009 -1.76 -45.28 29.75
N ASP A 1010 -3.04 -45.14 30.11
CA ASP A 1010 -3.56 -45.49 31.44
C ASP A 1010 -3.35 -46.99 31.75
N ALA A 1011 -3.67 -47.87 30.79
CA ALA A 1011 -3.46 -49.31 30.90
C ALA A 1011 -1.99 -49.76 30.76
N ARG A 1012 -1.07 -48.84 30.44
CA ARG A 1012 0.36 -49.11 30.15
C ARG A 1012 0.57 -50.14 29.03
N THR A 1013 -0.38 -50.21 28.10
CA THR A 1013 -0.28 -51.07 26.90
C THR A 1013 0.49 -50.40 25.78
N ILE A 1014 0.55 -49.07 25.79
CA ILE A 1014 1.54 -48.28 25.04
C ILE A 1014 2.42 -47.52 26.03
N VAL A 1015 3.72 -47.49 25.77
CA VAL A 1015 4.68 -46.74 26.59
C VAL A 1015 5.40 -45.70 25.74
N PRO A 1016 5.63 -44.49 26.26
CA PRO A 1016 6.50 -43.54 25.59
C PRO A 1016 7.95 -44.02 25.55
N ALA A 1017 8.74 -43.48 24.62
CA ALA A 1017 10.16 -43.84 24.55
C ALA A 1017 10.89 -43.39 25.83
N ARG A 1018 11.77 -44.25 26.37
CA ARG A 1018 12.59 -43.89 27.54
C ARG A 1018 13.49 -42.70 27.20
N ILE A 1019 13.35 -41.61 27.95
CA ILE A 1019 14.37 -40.58 28.02
C ILE A 1019 15.51 -41.18 28.82
N LEU A 1020 16.58 -41.58 28.14
CA LEU A 1020 17.87 -41.79 28.80
C LEU A 1020 18.38 -40.41 29.18
N ILE A 1021 17.95 -39.91 30.34
CA ILE A 1021 18.64 -38.78 30.97
C ILE A 1021 20.01 -39.35 31.34
N SER A 1022 21.04 -38.91 30.62
CA SER A 1022 22.45 -39.25 30.84
C SER A 1022 22.90 -38.86 32.23
#